data_AF-A0AAV1GHE1-F1
#
_entry.id   AF-A0AAV1GHE1-F1
#
_cell.length_a   1.000
_cell.length_b   1.000
_cell.length_c   1.000
_cell.angle_alpha   90.00
_cell.angle_beta   90.00
_cell.angle_gamma   90.00
#
_symmetry.space_group_name_H-M   'P 1'
#
loop_
_entity.id
_entity.type
_entity.pdbx_description
1 polymer ?
#
loop_
_entity_poly.entity_id
_entity_poly.type
_entity_poly.pdbx_seq_one_letter_code
_entity_poly.pdbx_strand_id
1 'polypeptide(L)'
;MVRPRTRKRNQEAEPGRFPCQHLLLCFPAFQTRKMDLLSNKWIINLIVCLFSIGVGCNSVEKKIYVHLNYTVPCVRLLNATHQIGCQSSLSGNVGVLHVLESEENLDWVLRSGPNPPYLVILEHPLFTRSIMMKLKSGSSRVAGVAVVASNTVPPDGFSPHTTCPNENSGVYSENYDPALAHCNVTVWNPLGNGLAYEEFDFPIFSLKDDNDTQVIRQCYMEHNRAVNGTPQYPLCAMQLYSHMSAVTDTATCMRRNDINFSISPEMVCDPLGDYNVWASTRPLNNTAKGHKDGESVVIAAARLDSRSFFFDIAPGAESGVSGFVTLLAAAHALRNATQESLPPRNIFYTFFQGETFDYIGSSRMVYDMQNDQFSVDLDNVHSVLEIGQVFNGIISSLYHVSRKNSSVNDEVRKLIDNLQSAATAAGVSADEPSFSQPLPPSSFQRFLRDRQIPGVVIEDHQSAFSNRFYESMYDNAEYLNVTYPPNLTPEEQLEFVTDVAKALTEVATMVAKALYMQAGGVESQLSNIKADPQIVTGMLYGFLVRSNNSWFQQLLPSDLISHLADRPTNFYVGVAQQSSEPTLLVQYLLANLTGTTPNITQEDCQNQRENEKDTESKHMFTYMWVQGAAPPNSTKREGFCVRSTVRLSKALSPAFDLKEFTSKDYSTWTESRWKTIKGRIFLVASHELEMLTLGVGFGILISSLLITYIVSSKADMLFSSGREPTNATY
;
A
#
# COMPACT_ATOMS: atom_id res chain seq x y z
N MET A 1 -22.62 55.73 27.02
CA MET A 1 -22.42 55.89 28.48
C MET A 1 -22.52 54.51 29.11
N VAL A 2 -21.48 54.14 29.87
CA VAL A 2 -21.39 53.00 30.81
C VAL A 2 -21.13 51.58 30.24
N ARG A 3 -20.14 50.97 30.89
CA ARG A 3 -19.34 49.75 30.63
C ARG A 3 -20.05 48.40 30.89
N PRO A 4 -19.43 47.27 30.46
CA PRO A 4 -20.01 45.93 30.46
C PRO A 4 -19.73 45.10 31.75
N ARG A 5 -20.51 44.04 31.97
CA ARG A 5 -20.30 42.98 32.98
C ARG A 5 -20.61 41.57 32.41
N THR A 6 -19.55 40.76 32.26
CA THR A 6 -19.38 39.34 32.65
C THR A 6 -20.60 38.40 32.77
N ARG A 7 -20.60 37.25 32.05
CA ARG A 7 -20.38 35.89 32.62
C ARG A 7 -20.43 34.74 31.56
N LYS A 8 -19.35 33.94 31.54
CA LYS A 8 -19.21 32.47 31.43
C LYS A 8 -20.09 31.63 30.46
N ARG A 9 -19.42 30.86 29.60
CA ARG A 9 -19.68 29.42 29.40
C ARG A 9 -18.38 28.67 29.04
N ASN A 10 -18.31 27.44 29.55
CA ASN A 10 -17.14 26.56 29.66
C ASN A 10 -16.75 25.91 28.32
N GLN A 11 -15.45 25.70 28.11
CA GLN A 11 -14.92 24.60 27.32
C GLN A 11 -13.81 23.95 28.15
N GLU A 12 -14.12 22.75 28.66
CA GLU A 12 -13.18 21.83 29.28
C GLU A 12 -12.32 21.21 28.17
N ALA A 13 -11.01 21.33 28.29
CA ALA A 13 -10.04 20.55 27.53
C ALA A 13 -9.47 19.50 28.48
N GLU A 14 -9.68 18.22 28.15
CA GLU A 14 -9.01 17.10 28.82
C GLU A 14 -7.51 17.08 28.49
N PRO A 15 -6.65 16.66 29.44
CA PRO A 15 -5.20 16.62 29.25
C PRO A 15 -4.77 15.29 28.65
N GLY A 16 -4.44 15.29 27.36
CA GLY A 16 -3.79 14.17 26.69
C GLY A 16 -2.37 13.93 27.22
N ARG A 17 -2.17 12.78 27.87
CA ARG A 17 -0.89 12.26 28.37
C ARG A 17 0.09 12.00 27.23
N PHE A 18 1.33 12.46 27.41
CA PHE A 18 2.50 12.13 26.59
C PHE A 18 3.20 10.85 27.09
N PRO A 19 3.78 10.00 26.23
CA PRO A 19 4.67 8.94 26.67
C PRO A 19 6.10 9.48 26.77
N CYS A 20 6.51 9.93 27.96
CA CYS A 20 7.93 10.05 28.28
C CYS A 20 8.45 8.65 28.65
N GLN A 21 9.24 8.04 27.78
CA GLN A 21 9.96 6.81 28.13
C GLN A 21 11.02 7.11 29.21
N HIS A 22 10.83 6.54 30.39
CA HIS A 22 11.81 6.54 31.46
C HIS A 22 12.88 5.46 31.20
N LEU A 23 14.13 5.87 30.97
CA LEU A 23 15.28 4.98 30.99
C LEU A 23 15.79 4.87 32.43
N LEU A 24 15.50 3.76 33.11
CA LEU A 24 16.03 3.42 34.44
C LEU A 24 17.40 2.76 34.26
N LEU A 25 18.49 3.50 34.53
CA LEU A 25 19.84 2.94 34.66
C LEU A 25 20.10 2.54 36.12
N CYS A 26 20.08 1.24 36.40
CA CYS A 26 20.59 0.67 37.64
C CYS A 26 22.13 0.53 37.56
N PHE A 27 22.86 1.17 38.47
CA PHE A 27 24.29 0.89 38.72
C PHE A 27 24.46 0.13 40.05
N PRO A 28 25.36 -0.88 40.13
CA PRO A 28 25.64 -1.58 41.37
C PRO A 28 26.54 -0.75 42.28
N ALA A 29 26.33 -0.91 43.58
CA ALA A 29 26.99 -0.19 44.65
C ALA A 29 28.51 -0.45 44.69
N PHE A 30 29.31 0.62 44.65
CA PHE A 30 30.72 0.59 45.05
C PHE A 30 30.88 1.18 46.46
N GLN A 31 31.62 0.43 47.26
CA GLN A 31 31.84 0.60 48.69
C GLN A 31 32.64 1.88 49.00
N THR A 32 32.13 2.69 49.93
CA THR A 32 32.70 3.98 50.32
C THR A 32 33.95 3.82 51.21
N ARG A 33 35.03 4.54 50.87
CA ARG A 33 36.08 4.93 51.82
C ARG A 33 35.94 6.42 52.13
N LYS A 34 35.86 6.73 53.42
CA LYS A 34 35.74 8.08 54.01
C LYS A 34 36.83 9.04 53.49
N MET A 35 36.43 10.20 52.98
CA MET A 35 37.20 11.44 53.01
C MET A 35 36.24 12.61 53.27
N ASP A 36 36.75 13.58 54.03
CA ASP A 36 36.01 14.54 54.85
C ASP A 36 35.18 15.60 54.10
N LEU A 37 34.19 16.10 54.84
CA LEU A 37 33.29 17.21 54.52
C LEU A 37 34.05 18.48 54.10
N LEU A 38 34.12 18.77 52.80
CA LEU A 38 34.22 20.14 52.27
C LEU A 38 33.50 20.23 50.92
N SER A 39 32.51 21.13 50.87
CA SER A 39 31.77 21.61 49.70
C SER A 39 30.50 20.85 49.26
N ASN A 40 29.45 20.95 50.08
CA ASN A 40 28.04 20.74 49.69
C ASN A 40 27.59 21.55 48.45
N LYS A 41 28.37 22.55 48.01
CA LYS A 41 28.06 23.35 46.80
C LYS A 41 28.26 22.57 45.50
N TRP A 42 29.17 21.61 45.45
CA TRP A 42 29.43 20.82 44.25
C TRP A 42 28.31 19.80 43.98
N ILE A 43 27.77 19.18 45.03
CA ILE A 43 26.65 18.24 44.92
C ILE A 43 25.36 18.96 44.50
N ILE A 44 25.11 20.17 45.02
CA ILE A 44 23.96 20.98 44.59
C ILE A 44 24.11 21.41 43.13
N ASN A 45 25.31 21.83 42.69
CA ASN A 45 25.55 22.15 41.28
C ASN A 45 25.42 20.91 40.37
N LEU A 46 25.87 19.74 40.81
CA LEU A 46 25.71 18.49 40.06
C LEU A 46 24.22 18.10 39.95
N ILE A 47 23.45 18.25 41.04
CA ILE A 47 22.01 17.99 41.07
C ILE A 47 21.25 19.00 40.21
N VAL A 48 21.61 20.29 40.23
CA VAL A 48 21.02 21.33 39.35
C VAL A 48 21.37 21.09 37.88
N CYS A 49 22.60 20.65 37.58
CA CYS A 49 22.98 20.20 36.24
C CYS A 49 22.21 18.95 35.81
N LEU A 50 21.98 17.99 36.71
CA LEU A 50 21.18 16.79 36.46
C LEU A 50 19.69 17.08 36.27
N PHE A 51 19.12 18.08 36.97
CA PHE A 51 17.74 18.55 36.76
C PHE A 51 17.56 19.33 35.44
N SER A 52 18.63 19.92 34.90
CA SER A 52 18.60 20.64 33.62
C SER A 52 18.61 19.71 32.39
N ILE A 53 18.84 18.41 32.58
CA ILE A 53 18.88 17.41 31.48
C ILE A 53 17.45 16.95 31.09
N GLY A 54 16.41 17.37 31.81
CA GLY A 54 15.07 16.78 31.69
C GLY A 54 14.03 17.49 30.81
N VAL A 55 14.33 18.65 30.18
CA VAL A 55 13.33 19.36 29.35
C VAL A 55 13.99 20.00 28.12
N GLY A 56 14.26 19.19 27.10
CA GLY A 56 14.72 19.67 25.80
C GLY A 56 13.56 20.02 24.86
N CYS A 57 12.85 21.12 25.12
CA CYS A 57 11.96 21.69 24.10
C CYS A 57 12.78 22.65 23.23
N ASN A 58 13.40 22.13 22.16
CA ASN A 58 14.27 22.94 21.30
C ASN A 58 13.43 23.77 20.31
N SER A 59 13.09 24.99 20.70
CA SER A 59 12.35 25.93 19.84
C SER A 59 13.16 26.41 18.62
N VAL A 60 14.49 26.23 18.62
CA VAL A 60 15.35 26.60 17.49
C VAL A 60 15.08 25.73 16.28
N GLU A 61 14.72 24.45 16.46
CA GLU A 61 14.37 23.57 15.35
C GLU A 61 13.21 24.15 14.53
N LYS A 62 12.19 24.69 15.21
CA LYS A 62 11.02 25.33 14.59
C LYS A 62 11.35 26.64 13.85
N LYS A 63 12.53 27.23 14.10
CA LYS A 63 13.00 28.41 13.36
C LYS A 63 13.77 28.06 12.09
N ILE A 64 14.27 26.83 11.99
CA ILE A 64 15.14 26.38 10.90
C ILE A 64 14.38 25.48 9.93
N TYR A 65 13.67 24.49 10.47
CA TYR A 65 13.07 23.43 9.68
C TYR A 65 11.56 23.59 9.60
N VAL A 66 11.05 23.46 8.38
CA VAL A 66 9.64 23.23 8.10
C VAL A 66 9.50 21.78 7.67
N HIS A 67 8.80 20.98 8.46
CA HIS A 67 8.55 19.56 8.16
C HIS A 67 7.37 19.44 7.20
N LEU A 68 7.49 18.56 6.21
CA LEU A 68 6.43 18.25 5.26
C LEU A 68 5.52 17.18 5.87
N ASN A 69 4.21 17.45 5.91
CA ASN A 69 3.28 16.56 6.63
C ASN A 69 2.81 15.40 5.76
N TYR A 70 2.45 15.68 4.51
CA TYR A 70 1.90 14.68 3.58
C TYR A 70 2.88 14.41 2.44
N THR A 71 3.73 13.40 2.64
CA THR A 71 4.67 12.96 1.60
C THR A 71 4.63 11.45 1.44
N VAL A 72 4.58 10.97 0.20
CA VAL A 72 4.59 9.53 -0.09
C VAL A 72 5.90 9.13 -0.77
N PRO A 73 6.70 8.26 -0.16
CA PRO A 73 7.99 7.85 -0.70
C PRO A 73 7.85 6.81 -1.82
N CYS A 74 8.84 6.79 -2.71
CA CYS A 74 9.25 5.59 -3.42
C CYS A 74 10.10 4.71 -2.48
N VAL A 75 9.78 3.42 -2.42
CA VAL A 75 10.41 2.43 -1.53
C VAL A 75 11.23 1.42 -2.33
N ARG A 76 12.15 0.72 -1.67
CA ARG A 76 12.94 -0.34 -2.31
C ARG A 76 12.24 -1.69 -2.21
N LEU A 77 12.10 -2.32 -3.36
CA LEU A 77 11.68 -3.72 -3.49
C LEU A 77 12.82 -4.54 -4.10
N LEU A 78 12.89 -5.82 -3.76
CA LEU A 78 13.90 -6.74 -4.28
C LEU A 78 13.22 -7.96 -4.88
N ASN A 79 13.84 -8.52 -5.92
CA ASN A 79 13.49 -9.81 -6.50
C ASN A 79 14.76 -10.71 -6.49
N ALA A 80 14.68 -11.92 -7.06
CA ALA A 80 15.74 -12.92 -7.08
C ALA A 80 17.07 -12.42 -7.64
N THR A 81 17.04 -11.42 -8.53
CA THR A 81 18.20 -11.01 -9.33
C THR A 81 18.59 -9.55 -9.17
N HIS A 82 17.64 -8.66 -8.88
CA HIS A 82 17.86 -7.21 -8.87
C HIS A 82 17.01 -6.55 -7.77
N GLN A 83 17.29 -5.27 -7.53
CA GLN A 83 16.48 -4.39 -6.70
C GLN A 83 15.90 -3.26 -7.55
N ILE A 84 14.74 -2.74 -7.15
CA ILE A 84 14.04 -1.64 -7.81
C ILE A 84 13.62 -0.60 -6.78
N GLY A 85 13.21 0.58 -7.25
CA GLY A 85 12.74 1.67 -6.41
C GLY A 85 13.87 2.53 -5.89
N CYS A 86 13.66 3.18 -4.74
CA CYS A 86 14.46 4.33 -4.33
C CYS A 86 15.07 4.19 -2.93
N GLN A 87 16.18 4.89 -2.68
CA GLN A 87 16.79 4.98 -1.36
C GLN A 87 17.42 6.37 -1.13
N SER A 88 17.43 6.83 0.13
CA SER A 88 18.33 7.88 0.60
C SER A 88 19.53 7.31 1.37
N SER A 89 20.57 8.12 1.51
CA SER A 89 21.64 7.93 2.50
C SER A 89 21.06 7.81 3.92
N LEU A 90 21.82 7.19 4.83
CA LEU A 90 21.38 6.92 6.20
C LEU A 90 20.94 8.18 6.97
N SER A 91 21.65 9.29 6.77
CA SER A 91 21.34 10.60 7.37
C SER A 91 20.41 11.46 6.50
N GLY A 92 19.75 10.88 5.51
CA GLY A 92 18.96 11.59 4.50
C GLY A 92 19.82 12.27 3.44
N ASN A 93 19.22 12.59 2.29
CA ASN A 93 19.86 13.34 1.23
C ASN A 93 19.41 14.80 1.29
N VAL A 94 20.37 15.73 1.31
CA VAL A 94 20.13 17.19 1.29
C VAL A 94 20.49 17.71 -0.09
N GLY A 95 19.62 18.52 -0.69
CA GLY A 95 19.93 19.21 -1.94
C GLY A 95 19.29 20.59 -2.03
N VAL A 96 19.95 21.51 -2.74
CA VAL A 96 19.41 22.84 -3.04
C VAL A 96 18.20 22.68 -3.95
N LEU A 97 17.07 23.31 -3.59
CA LEU A 97 15.83 23.17 -4.35
C LEU A 97 15.96 23.78 -5.75
N HIS A 98 15.48 23.06 -6.75
CA HIS A 98 15.32 23.57 -8.11
C HIS A 98 13.99 23.12 -8.70
N VAL A 99 13.11 24.07 -9.02
CA VAL A 99 11.84 23.79 -9.71
C VAL A 99 12.10 23.66 -11.20
N LEU A 100 11.75 22.50 -11.77
CA LEU A 100 11.86 22.26 -13.20
C LEU A 100 10.59 22.73 -13.90
N GLU A 101 10.69 23.80 -14.68
CA GLU A 101 9.56 24.33 -15.45
C GLU A 101 9.40 23.62 -16.81
N SER A 102 10.52 23.16 -17.40
CA SER A 102 10.56 22.50 -18.70
C SER A 102 11.77 21.57 -18.81
N GLU A 103 11.78 20.70 -19.83
CA GLU A 103 12.91 19.82 -20.11
C GLU A 103 14.21 20.59 -20.43
N GLU A 104 14.13 21.81 -20.97
CA GLU A 104 15.30 22.64 -21.29
C GLU A 104 16.07 23.07 -20.04
N ASN A 105 15.37 23.26 -18.91
CA ASN A 105 16.00 23.63 -17.64
C ASN A 105 16.76 22.45 -17.01
N LEU A 106 16.61 21.23 -17.52
CA LEU A 106 17.26 20.05 -16.98
C LEU A 106 18.79 20.12 -17.10
N ASP A 107 19.30 20.69 -18.20
CA ASP A 107 20.73 20.88 -18.42
C ASP A 107 21.37 21.81 -17.38
N TRP A 108 20.59 22.73 -16.80
CA TRP A 108 21.07 23.58 -15.72
C TRP A 108 21.40 22.74 -14.48
N VAL A 109 20.51 21.85 -14.06
CA VAL A 109 20.74 20.96 -12.91
C VAL A 109 21.92 20.02 -13.19
N LEU A 110 21.91 19.40 -14.37
CA LEU A 110 22.85 18.33 -14.72
C LEU A 110 24.27 18.83 -15.03
N ARG A 111 24.44 20.08 -15.49
CA ARG A 111 25.75 20.56 -15.97
C ARG A 111 26.11 21.96 -15.44
N SER A 112 25.22 22.93 -15.57
CA SER A 112 25.60 24.35 -15.46
C SER A 112 25.48 24.93 -14.04
N GLY A 113 24.67 24.32 -13.18
CA GLY A 113 24.34 24.84 -11.86
C GLY A 113 25.56 24.92 -10.92
N PRO A 114 25.78 26.03 -10.20
CA PRO A 114 26.98 26.24 -9.40
C PRO A 114 27.01 25.47 -8.07
N ASN A 115 25.85 25.04 -7.56
CA ASN A 115 25.67 24.56 -6.18
C ASN A 115 25.11 23.12 -6.12
N PRO A 116 25.79 22.10 -6.69
CA PRO A 116 25.40 20.72 -6.46
C PRO A 116 25.64 20.32 -4.98
N PRO A 117 24.87 19.37 -4.43
CA PRO A 117 23.81 18.62 -5.09
C PRO A 117 22.44 19.32 -5.08
N TYR A 118 21.64 19.06 -6.11
CA TYR A 118 20.31 19.63 -6.30
C TYR A 118 19.20 18.65 -5.92
N LEU A 119 18.09 19.18 -5.44
CA LEU A 119 16.84 18.45 -5.30
C LEU A 119 15.80 19.04 -6.24
N VAL A 120 15.37 18.24 -7.21
CA VAL A 120 14.52 18.68 -8.32
C VAL A 120 13.05 18.52 -7.98
N ILE A 121 12.27 19.58 -8.18
CA ILE A 121 10.81 19.54 -8.07
C ILE A 121 10.24 19.43 -9.48
N LEU A 122 9.47 18.37 -9.72
CA LEU A 122 8.82 18.08 -10.99
C LEU A 122 7.31 18.23 -10.83
N GLU A 123 6.69 18.98 -11.72
CA GLU A 123 5.24 18.84 -11.93
C GLU A 123 4.97 17.50 -12.63
N HIS A 124 3.81 16.89 -12.37
CA HIS A 124 3.49 15.56 -12.91
C HIS A 124 3.73 15.38 -14.43
N PRO A 125 3.39 16.34 -15.33
CA PRO A 125 3.66 16.20 -16.76
C PRO A 125 5.14 15.99 -17.12
N LEU A 126 6.06 16.42 -16.25
CA LEU A 126 7.50 16.24 -16.42
C LEU A 126 8.02 14.94 -15.77
N PHE A 127 7.17 14.21 -15.04
CA PHE A 127 7.52 12.91 -14.45
C PHE A 127 7.44 11.80 -15.51
N THR A 128 8.36 11.85 -16.47
CA THR A 128 8.46 10.89 -17.57
C THR A 128 9.72 10.03 -17.45
N ARG A 129 9.71 8.83 -18.06
CA ARG A 129 10.89 7.95 -18.08
C ARG A 129 12.13 8.66 -18.65
N SER A 130 11.97 9.44 -19.73
CA SER A 130 13.08 10.18 -20.37
C SER A 130 13.79 11.10 -19.38
N ILE A 131 13.02 11.95 -18.67
CA ILE A 131 13.57 12.91 -17.70
C ILE A 131 14.17 12.19 -16.50
N MET A 132 13.49 11.17 -15.97
CA MET A 132 13.98 10.41 -14.82
C MET A 132 15.28 9.66 -15.12
N MET A 133 15.44 9.09 -16.32
CA MET A 133 16.69 8.44 -16.72
C MET A 133 17.84 9.44 -16.94
N LYS A 134 17.55 10.64 -17.45
CA LYS A 134 18.53 11.74 -17.50
C LYS A 134 18.97 12.17 -16.10
N LEU A 135 18.04 12.31 -15.15
CA LEU A 135 18.34 12.59 -13.74
C LEU A 135 19.17 11.47 -13.09
N LYS A 136 18.84 10.20 -13.36
CA LYS A 136 19.60 9.02 -12.92
C LYS A 136 21.04 9.06 -13.44
N SER A 137 21.26 9.42 -14.71
CA SER A 137 22.61 9.55 -15.28
C SER A 137 23.46 10.64 -14.63
N GLY A 138 22.81 11.67 -14.08
CA GLY A 138 23.43 12.77 -13.33
C GLY A 138 23.39 12.59 -11.81
N SER A 139 23.27 11.37 -11.30
CA SER A 139 23.05 11.09 -9.87
C SER A 139 24.06 11.76 -8.92
N SER A 140 25.32 11.95 -9.35
CA SER A 140 26.33 12.68 -8.56
C SER A 140 25.97 14.14 -8.24
N ARG A 141 25.08 14.75 -9.03
CA ARG A 141 24.61 16.13 -8.86
C ARG A 141 23.17 16.22 -8.36
N VAL A 142 22.44 15.11 -8.31
CA VAL A 142 21.02 15.06 -7.93
C VAL A 142 20.88 14.29 -6.62
N ALA A 143 20.51 14.99 -5.56
CA ALA A 143 20.29 14.42 -4.24
C ALA A 143 18.90 13.79 -4.07
N GLY A 144 17.92 14.13 -4.91
CA GLY A 144 16.55 13.61 -4.82
C GLY A 144 15.58 14.32 -5.75
N VAL A 145 14.38 13.77 -5.86
CA VAL A 145 13.29 14.32 -6.69
C VAL A 145 12.00 14.39 -5.87
N ALA A 146 11.28 15.49 -5.99
CA ALA A 146 9.92 15.63 -5.46
C ALA A 146 8.97 15.84 -6.63
N VAL A 147 7.99 14.95 -6.77
CA VAL A 147 6.98 14.99 -7.83
C VAL A 147 5.70 15.57 -7.23
N VAL A 148 5.22 16.68 -7.78
CA VAL A 148 3.93 17.24 -7.42
C VAL A 148 2.85 16.52 -8.20
N ALA A 149 2.00 15.79 -7.49
CA ALA A 149 0.87 15.10 -8.07
C ALA A 149 -0.18 16.11 -8.56
N SER A 150 -0.58 15.99 -9.83
CA SER A 150 -1.71 16.74 -10.38
C SER A 150 -3.00 16.40 -9.63
N ASN A 151 -3.81 17.41 -9.35
CA ASN A 151 -5.18 17.24 -8.82
C ASN A 151 -6.18 16.77 -9.89
N THR A 152 -5.76 16.71 -11.16
CA THR A 152 -6.59 16.28 -12.30
C THR A 152 -5.93 15.12 -13.04
N VAL A 153 -6.76 14.25 -13.61
CA VAL A 153 -6.30 13.10 -14.38
C VAL A 153 -5.55 13.54 -15.65
N PRO A 154 -4.29 13.11 -15.87
CA PRO A 154 -3.50 13.52 -17.02
C PRO A 154 -4.08 13.03 -18.37
N PRO A 155 -4.25 13.89 -19.39
CA PRO A 155 -4.93 13.49 -20.63
C PRO A 155 -4.15 12.47 -21.48
N ASP A 156 -2.83 12.40 -21.32
CA ASP A 156 -1.94 11.53 -22.13
C ASP A 156 -1.84 10.09 -21.59
N GLY A 157 -2.33 9.83 -20.38
CA GLY A 157 -2.16 8.54 -19.71
C GLY A 157 -0.77 8.40 -19.08
N PHE A 158 -0.67 7.60 -18.02
CA PHE A 158 0.61 7.34 -17.35
C PHE A 158 0.57 6.01 -16.62
N SER A 159 1.31 5.03 -17.15
CA SER A 159 1.55 3.75 -16.49
C SER A 159 3.05 3.58 -16.19
N PRO A 160 3.45 3.59 -14.90
CA PRO A 160 4.84 3.34 -14.51
C PRO A 160 5.22 1.86 -14.59
N HIS A 161 4.28 0.98 -14.91
CA HIS A 161 4.48 -0.46 -15.05
C HIS A 161 5.18 -0.82 -16.37
N THR A 162 5.65 -2.05 -16.51
CA THR A 162 6.14 -2.62 -17.78
C THR A 162 5.03 -2.72 -18.84
N THR A 163 5.43 -2.85 -20.10
CA THR A 163 4.53 -3.08 -21.23
C THR A 163 3.89 -4.47 -21.25
N CYS A 164 4.60 -5.46 -20.70
CA CYS A 164 4.14 -6.84 -20.50
C CYS A 164 4.17 -7.16 -19.00
N PRO A 165 3.03 -7.01 -18.28
CA PRO A 165 2.95 -7.37 -16.87
C PRO A 165 3.14 -8.89 -16.63
N ASN A 166 3.84 -9.26 -15.56
CA ASN A 166 4.09 -10.65 -15.14
C ASN A 166 4.65 -11.58 -16.24
N GLU A 167 5.42 -11.02 -17.17
CA GLU A 167 5.96 -11.67 -18.38
C GLU A 167 6.58 -13.06 -18.12
N ASN A 168 7.38 -13.20 -17.06
CA ASN A 168 8.14 -14.42 -16.77
C ASN A 168 7.38 -15.42 -15.88
N SER A 169 6.20 -15.05 -15.39
CA SER A 169 5.50 -15.77 -14.32
C SER A 169 4.23 -16.47 -14.82
N GLY A 170 3.76 -16.10 -16.01
CA GLY A 170 2.61 -16.67 -16.70
C GLY A 170 2.85 -18.06 -17.30
N VAL A 171 1.87 -18.55 -18.07
CA VAL A 171 1.94 -19.87 -18.73
C VAL A 171 2.75 -19.83 -20.03
N TYR A 172 2.77 -18.69 -20.72
CA TYR A 172 3.42 -18.50 -22.02
C TYR A 172 4.93 -18.29 -21.83
N SER A 173 5.66 -19.41 -21.85
CA SER A 173 7.12 -19.44 -21.86
C SER A 173 7.63 -19.96 -23.19
N GLU A 174 8.93 -19.76 -23.44
CA GLU A 174 9.66 -20.36 -24.57
C GLU A 174 9.49 -21.89 -24.66
N ASN A 175 9.24 -22.57 -23.54
CA ASN A 175 9.03 -24.01 -23.51
C ASN A 175 7.57 -24.41 -23.82
N TYR A 176 6.61 -23.54 -23.55
CA TYR A 176 5.18 -23.82 -23.71
C TYR A 176 4.67 -23.43 -25.09
N ASP A 177 4.94 -22.18 -25.49
CA ASP A 177 4.58 -21.63 -26.79
C ASP A 177 5.49 -20.42 -27.11
N PRO A 178 6.62 -20.64 -27.83
CA PRO A 178 7.56 -19.57 -28.19
C PRO A 178 6.91 -18.39 -28.94
N ALA A 179 5.84 -18.66 -29.70
CA ALA A 179 5.18 -17.61 -30.47
C ALA A 179 4.41 -16.63 -29.58
N LEU A 180 3.89 -17.11 -28.45
CA LEU A 180 3.10 -16.33 -27.50
C LEU A 180 3.90 -15.86 -26.27
N ALA A 181 5.12 -16.36 -26.10
CA ALA A 181 6.03 -15.94 -25.04
C ALA A 181 6.34 -14.43 -25.13
N HIS A 182 6.70 -13.83 -23.99
CA HIS A 182 7.22 -12.46 -23.92
C HIS A 182 6.29 -11.38 -24.51
N CYS A 183 4.97 -11.62 -24.50
CA CYS A 183 3.97 -10.73 -25.13
C CYS A 183 4.27 -10.40 -26.61
N ASN A 184 4.93 -11.32 -27.34
CA ASN A 184 5.36 -11.06 -28.72
C ASN A 184 4.20 -10.76 -29.68
N VAL A 185 3.02 -11.33 -29.45
CA VAL A 185 1.82 -11.12 -30.29
C VAL A 185 1.01 -9.92 -29.82
N THR A 186 0.70 -9.85 -28.52
CA THR A 186 -0.17 -8.82 -27.94
C THR A 186 0.56 -8.10 -26.82
N VAL A 187 0.77 -6.80 -26.99
CA VAL A 187 1.30 -5.92 -25.95
C VAL A 187 0.13 -5.40 -25.12
N TRP A 188 -0.02 -5.92 -23.90
CA TRP A 188 -1.15 -5.62 -23.02
C TRP A 188 -1.15 -4.17 -22.53
N ASN A 189 0.00 -3.64 -22.10
CA ASN A 189 0.11 -2.27 -21.55
C ASN A 189 0.99 -1.37 -22.43
N PRO A 190 0.52 -0.89 -23.60
CA PRO A 190 1.35 -0.12 -24.52
C PRO A 190 1.85 1.23 -23.94
N LEU A 191 1.17 1.78 -22.94
CA LEU A 191 1.58 3.01 -22.24
C LEU A 191 2.55 2.74 -21.07
N GLY A 192 2.85 1.48 -20.79
CA GLY A 192 3.80 1.08 -19.76
C GLY A 192 5.22 1.54 -20.09
N ASN A 193 5.81 2.34 -19.20
CA ASN A 193 7.17 2.85 -19.38
C ASN A 193 8.22 2.13 -18.48
N GLY A 194 7.81 1.19 -17.65
CA GLY A 194 8.70 0.41 -16.77
C GLY A 194 9.45 1.25 -15.73
N LEU A 195 9.03 2.49 -15.46
CA LEU A 195 9.71 3.38 -14.51
C LEU A 195 9.71 2.83 -13.08
N ALA A 196 8.64 2.12 -12.67
CA ALA A 196 8.54 1.50 -11.34
C ALA A 196 9.55 0.35 -11.12
N TYR A 197 10.12 -0.19 -12.20
CA TYR A 197 11.10 -1.28 -12.17
C TYR A 197 12.54 -0.79 -12.30
N GLU A 198 12.75 0.53 -12.27
CA GLU A 198 14.08 1.12 -12.25
C GLU A 198 14.60 1.29 -10.82
N GLU A 199 15.91 1.15 -10.66
CA GLU A 199 16.64 1.47 -9.44
C GLU A 199 17.08 2.94 -9.44
N PHE A 200 16.85 3.66 -8.34
CA PHE A 200 17.29 5.04 -8.13
C PHE A 200 18.13 5.18 -6.85
N ASP A 201 19.34 5.72 -7.00
CA ASP A 201 20.29 6.01 -5.90
C ASP A 201 19.92 7.25 -5.07
N PHE A 202 18.78 7.85 -5.35
CA PHE A 202 18.26 9.01 -4.65
C PHE A 202 16.76 8.83 -4.33
N PRO A 203 16.27 9.45 -3.25
CA PRO A 203 14.86 9.38 -2.86
C PRO A 203 13.97 10.15 -3.86
N ILE A 204 12.82 9.57 -4.16
CA ILE A 204 11.76 10.18 -4.96
C ILE A 204 10.48 10.22 -4.12
N PHE A 205 9.90 11.40 -3.94
CA PHE A 205 8.74 11.61 -3.07
C PHE A 205 7.60 12.22 -3.89
N SER A 206 6.38 11.72 -3.70
CA SER A 206 5.16 12.37 -4.18
C SER A 206 4.69 13.40 -3.15
N LEU A 207 4.39 14.60 -3.62
CA LEU A 207 3.81 15.70 -2.88
C LEU A 207 2.41 15.98 -3.43
N LYS A 208 1.47 16.26 -2.54
CA LYS A 208 0.15 16.76 -2.93
C LYS A 208 0.27 18.22 -3.37
N ASP A 209 -0.47 18.64 -4.39
CA ASP A 209 -0.54 20.05 -4.76
C ASP A 209 -1.43 20.81 -3.76
N ASP A 210 -0.82 21.22 -2.65
CA ASP A 210 -1.46 21.92 -1.53
C ASP A 210 -0.57 23.06 -1.00
N ASN A 211 -0.90 23.55 0.20
CA ASN A 211 -0.18 24.65 0.85
C ASN A 211 1.29 24.31 1.13
N ASP A 212 1.63 23.06 1.44
CA ASP A 212 3.02 22.66 1.69
C ASP A 212 3.83 22.81 0.39
N THR A 213 3.28 22.37 -0.74
CA THR A 213 3.92 22.54 -2.06
C THR A 213 4.04 24.01 -2.46
N GLN A 214 3.04 24.85 -2.14
CA GLN A 214 3.14 26.31 -2.36
C GLN A 214 4.26 26.95 -1.54
N VAL A 215 4.45 26.53 -0.29
CA VAL A 215 5.57 26.99 0.56
C VAL A 215 6.92 26.60 -0.05
N ILE A 216 7.05 25.38 -0.60
CA ILE A 216 8.27 24.94 -1.27
C ILE A 216 8.54 25.80 -2.52
N ARG A 217 7.53 26.04 -3.36
CA ARG A 217 7.64 26.91 -4.55
C ARG A 217 8.02 28.34 -4.16
N GLN A 218 7.41 28.90 -3.12
CA GLN A 218 7.74 30.23 -2.62
C GLN A 218 9.20 30.32 -2.14
N CYS A 219 9.67 29.32 -1.38
CA CYS A 219 11.05 29.28 -0.90
C CYS A 219 12.06 29.23 -2.06
N TYR A 220 11.76 28.48 -3.12
CA TYR A 220 12.56 28.47 -4.35
C TYR A 220 12.58 29.85 -5.03
N MET A 221 11.42 30.49 -5.19
CA MET A 221 11.30 31.77 -5.88
C MET A 221 12.01 32.91 -5.15
N GLU A 222 12.00 32.90 -3.82
CA GLU A 222 12.65 33.92 -2.98
C GLU A 222 14.17 33.76 -2.90
N HIS A 223 14.68 32.53 -2.82
CA HIS A 223 16.09 32.27 -2.49
C HIS A 223 16.92 31.72 -3.65
N ASN A 224 16.34 30.90 -4.52
CA ASN A 224 17.09 30.09 -5.49
C ASN A 224 16.93 30.57 -6.94
N ARG A 225 15.98 31.46 -7.22
CA ARG A 225 15.78 32.00 -8.57
C ARG A 225 16.91 32.95 -8.96
N ALA A 226 17.58 32.64 -10.07
CA ALA A 226 18.60 33.48 -10.65
C ALA A 226 17.98 34.70 -11.37
N VAL A 227 17.88 35.85 -10.69
CA VAL A 227 17.36 37.08 -11.31
C VAL A 227 18.42 37.78 -12.17
N ASN A 228 19.72 37.65 -11.84
CA ASN A 228 20.86 38.21 -12.60
C ASN A 228 22.17 37.45 -12.30
N GLY A 229 22.31 36.21 -12.79
CA GLY A 229 23.53 35.40 -12.61
C GLY A 229 23.34 34.23 -11.64
N THR A 230 24.30 33.97 -10.74
CA THR A 230 24.21 32.86 -9.78
C THR A 230 23.34 33.20 -8.57
N PRO A 231 22.53 32.25 -8.05
CA PRO A 231 21.77 32.47 -6.82
C PRO A 231 22.67 32.87 -5.64
N GLN A 232 22.23 33.84 -4.83
CA GLN A 232 22.96 34.31 -3.66
C GLN A 232 22.49 33.59 -2.39
N TYR A 233 23.43 33.27 -1.50
CA TYR A 233 23.11 32.70 -0.20
C TYR A 233 22.37 33.72 0.70
N PRO A 234 21.45 33.27 1.58
CA PRO A 234 21.13 31.88 1.89
C PRO A 234 20.22 31.23 0.85
N LEU A 235 20.47 29.95 0.55
CA LEU A 235 19.70 29.16 -0.41
C LEU A 235 18.67 28.29 0.30
N CYS A 236 17.56 28.00 -0.37
CA CYS A 236 16.57 27.05 0.11
C CYS A 236 16.95 25.62 -0.29
N ALA A 237 17.01 24.71 0.68
CA ALA A 237 17.27 23.30 0.45
C ALA A 237 16.18 22.43 1.06
N MET A 238 16.10 21.22 0.57
CA MET A 238 15.23 20.19 1.11
C MET A 238 16.03 18.94 1.43
N GLN A 239 15.64 18.27 2.50
CA GLN A 239 16.18 17.01 2.92
C GLN A 239 15.11 15.95 2.94
N LEU A 240 15.39 14.84 2.24
CA LEU A 240 14.52 13.68 2.17
C LEU A 240 15.19 12.50 2.87
N TYR A 241 14.47 11.91 3.82
CA TYR A 241 14.87 10.71 4.54
C TYR A 241 14.01 9.54 4.05
N SER A 242 14.64 8.55 3.42
CA SER A 242 14.04 7.29 2.99
C SER A 242 15.12 6.21 2.89
N HIS A 243 15.84 5.98 4.01
CA HIS A 243 16.91 5.00 4.03
C HIS A 243 16.35 3.58 4.11
N MET A 244 16.68 2.77 3.11
CA MET A 244 16.29 1.38 2.94
C MET A 244 17.39 0.45 3.45
N SER A 245 17.04 -0.53 4.30
CA SER A 245 18.01 -1.42 4.96
C SER A 245 18.51 -2.58 4.08
N ALA A 246 17.67 -3.02 3.12
CA ALA A 246 17.99 -4.09 2.20
C ALA A 246 18.79 -3.60 0.99
N VAL A 247 19.60 -4.50 0.43
CA VAL A 247 20.48 -4.24 -0.72
C VAL A 247 20.59 -5.49 -1.60
N THR A 248 21.03 -5.30 -2.85
CA THR A 248 21.33 -6.31 -3.89
C THR A 248 20.11 -7.08 -4.41
N ASP A 249 19.67 -8.10 -3.70
CA ASP A 249 18.64 -9.04 -4.16
C ASP A 249 17.95 -9.72 -2.96
N THR A 250 16.84 -10.41 -3.22
CA THR A 250 16.08 -11.13 -2.20
C THR A 250 16.92 -12.19 -1.48
N ALA A 251 17.76 -12.94 -2.19
CA ALA A 251 18.57 -14.01 -1.59
C ALA A 251 19.58 -13.47 -0.57
N THR A 252 20.25 -12.37 -0.90
CA THR A 252 21.18 -11.67 -0.04
C THR A 252 20.45 -11.04 1.14
N CYS A 253 19.28 -10.49 0.90
CA CYS A 253 18.48 -9.89 1.96
C CYS A 253 17.98 -10.93 2.97
N MET A 254 17.33 -12.00 2.52
CA MET A 254 16.82 -13.07 3.38
C MET A 254 17.96 -13.81 4.10
N ARG A 255 19.11 -14.03 3.43
CA ARG A 255 20.31 -14.59 4.07
C ARG A 255 20.79 -13.75 5.25
N ARG A 256 20.68 -12.42 5.18
CA ARG A 256 21.06 -11.51 6.29
C ARG A 256 20.09 -11.59 7.46
N ASN A 257 18.80 -11.79 7.19
CA ASN A 257 17.78 -12.03 8.23
C ASN A 257 18.05 -13.33 8.99
N ASP A 258 18.50 -14.38 8.31
CA ASP A 258 18.75 -15.71 8.89
C ASP A 258 20.03 -15.79 9.77
N ILE A 259 20.82 -14.71 9.87
CA ILE A 259 22.05 -14.68 10.68
C ILE A 259 21.72 -14.60 12.18
N ASN A 260 21.55 -15.77 12.80
CA ASN A 260 21.21 -15.92 14.23
C ASN A 260 22.38 -15.64 15.23
N PHE A 261 23.43 -14.93 14.83
CA PHE A 261 24.58 -14.63 15.71
C PHE A 261 24.46 -13.30 16.46
N SER A 262 23.47 -12.46 16.15
CA SER A 262 23.28 -11.17 16.81
C SER A 262 22.43 -11.30 18.08
N ILE A 263 22.85 -10.63 19.16
CA ILE A 263 22.06 -10.49 20.40
C ILE A 263 20.78 -9.67 20.15
N SER A 264 20.80 -8.79 19.15
CA SER A 264 19.66 -8.01 18.67
C SER A 264 19.56 -8.16 17.16
N PRO A 265 18.82 -9.16 16.64
CA PRO A 265 18.69 -9.36 15.20
C PRO A 265 17.96 -8.16 14.58
N GLU A 266 18.60 -7.52 13.60
CA GLU A 266 17.95 -6.50 12.77
C GLU A 266 17.47 -7.17 11.48
N MET A 267 16.15 -7.34 11.33
CA MET A 267 15.55 -7.76 10.05
C MET A 267 15.71 -6.63 9.03
N VAL A 268 16.14 -6.95 7.81
CA VAL A 268 16.47 -5.99 6.76
C VAL A 268 15.43 -5.92 5.62
N CYS A 269 14.70 -6.99 5.36
CA CYS A 269 13.53 -7.03 4.47
C CYS A 269 12.48 -8.00 5.01
N ASP A 270 11.28 -7.88 4.47
CA ASP A 270 10.16 -8.79 4.70
C ASP A 270 9.60 -9.26 3.34
N PRO A 271 9.12 -10.52 3.23
CA PRO A 271 8.50 -10.98 1.99
C PRO A 271 7.16 -10.29 1.75
N LEU A 272 6.89 -9.95 0.49
CA LEU A 272 5.58 -9.47 0.08
C LEU A 272 4.57 -10.61 0.19
N GLY A 273 3.40 -10.28 0.72
CA GLY A 273 2.31 -11.24 0.85
C GLY A 273 1.23 -10.74 1.80
N ASP A 274 0.13 -11.48 1.83
CA ASP A 274 -1.05 -11.23 2.66
C ASP A 274 -1.89 -12.52 2.69
N TYR A 275 -3.22 -12.44 2.54
CA TYR A 275 -4.13 -13.56 2.41
C TYR A 275 -5.06 -13.40 1.21
N ASN A 276 -5.30 -14.49 0.49
CA ASN A 276 -6.43 -14.56 -0.43
C ASN A 276 -7.71 -14.74 0.38
N VAL A 277 -8.79 -14.08 -0.04
CA VAL A 277 -10.13 -14.28 0.50
C VAL A 277 -10.87 -15.28 -0.38
N TRP A 278 -11.48 -16.31 0.20
CA TRP A 278 -12.29 -17.23 -0.57
C TRP A 278 -13.52 -17.71 0.18
N ALA A 279 -14.55 -18.10 -0.56
CA ALA A 279 -15.78 -18.65 -0.01
C ALA A 279 -16.36 -19.71 -0.95
N SER A 280 -17.09 -20.66 -0.38
CA SER A 280 -17.80 -21.69 -1.13
C SER A 280 -19.31 -21.55 -0.98
N THR A 281 -20.05 -21.77 -2.07
CA THR A 281 -21.51 -21.74 -2.02
C THR A 281 -22.07 -22.85 -1.13
N ARG A 282 -21.53 -24.07 -1.26
CA ARG A 282 -21.80 -25.18 -0.34
C ARG A 282 -20.65 -25.29 0.67
N PRO A 283 -20.93 -25.38 1.99
CA PRO A 283 -19.91 -25.52 3.01
C PRO A 283 -19.11 -26.81 2.80
N LEU A 284 -17.81 -26.74 3.03
CA LEU A 284 -16.91 -27.88 2.94
C LEU A 284 -16.22 -28.10 4.27
N ASN A 285 -15.98 -29.37 4.61
CA ASN A 285 -15.10 -29.71 5.73
C ASN A 285 -13.68 -29.24 5.38
N ASN A 286 -13.20 -28.23 6.10
CA ASN A 286 -11.89 -27.64 5.88
C ASN A 286 -10.76 -28.34 6.66
N THR A 287 -11.10 -29.28 7.55
CA THR A 287 -10.10 -30.09 8.29
C THR A 287 -9.55 -31.21 7.41
N ALA A 288 -10.40 -31.79 6.57
CA ALA A 288 -9.99 -32.75 5.55
C ALA A 288 -9.48 -31.98 4.32
N LYS A 289 -8.17 -32.07 4.08
CA LYS A 289 -7.46 -31.43 2.96
C LYS A 289 -7.22 -32.42 1.83
N GLY A 290 -6.97 -31.90 0.62
CA GLY A 290 -6.69 -32.69 -0.58
C GLY A 290 -7.93 -33.14 -1.35
N HIS A 291 -7.77 -34.20 -2.15
CA HIS A 291 -8.81 -34.70 -3.05
C HIS A 291 -10.12 -35.05 -2.33
N LYS A 292 -11.24 -34.66 -2.93
CA LYS A 292 -12.58 -35.03 -2.46
C LYS A 292 -13.36 -35.80 -3.51
N ASP A 293 -13.60 -37.08 -3.25
CA ASP A 293 -14.35 -37.96 -4.14
C ASP A 293 -15.77 -37.43 -4.39
N GLY A 294 -16.14 -37.30 -5.66
CA GLY A 294 -17.46 -36.80 -6.08
C GLY A 294 -17.66 -35.29 -5.92
N GLU A 295 -16.65 -34.54 -5.47
CA GLU A 295 -16.68 -33.08 -5.43
C GLU A 295 -16.14 -32.49 -6.73
N SER A 296 -16.85 -31.51 -7.27
CA SER A 296 -16.45 -30.78 -8.46
C SER A 296 -16.72 -29.29 -8.26
N VAL A 297 -15.72 -28.46 -8.58
CA VAL A 297 -15.69 -27.03 -8.23
C VAL A 297 -15.54 -26.16 -9.47
N VAL A 298 -16.35 -25.10 -9.55
CA VAL A 298 -16.18 -23.98 -10.47
C VAL A 298 -15.54 -22.83 -9.70
N ILE A 299 -14.36 -22.38 -10.11
CA ILE A 299 -13.67 -21.25 -9.48
C ILE A 299 -14.07 -19.97 -10.21
N ALA A 300 -14.60 -19.01 -9.47
CA ALA A 300 -14.82 -17.64 -9.90
C ALA A 300 -13.77 -16.76 -9.21
N ALA A 301 -12.87 -16.17 -9.99
CA ALA A 301 -11.67 -15.49 -9.50
C ALA A 301 -11.66 -14.00 -9.87
N ALA A 302 -11.05 -13.18 -9.01
CA ALA A 302 -10.69 -11.80 -9.32
C ALA A 302 -9.41 -11.40 -8.56
N ARG A 303 -8.63 -10.49 -9.14
CA ARG A 303 -7.48 -9.84 -8.48
C ARG A 303 -7.98 -8.87 -7.40
N LEU A 304 -7.29 -8.81 -6.26
CA LEU A 304 -7.60 -7.94 -5.13
C LEU A 304 -6.60 -6.78 -4.95
N ASP A 305 -5.35 -6.93 -5.40
CA ASP A 305 -4.29 -5.93 -5.25
C ASP A 305 -4.12 -5.01 -6.46
N SER A 306 -3.43 -3.91 -6.20
CA SER A 306 -2.79 -3.06 -7.20
C SER A 306 -1.49 -2.49 -6.65
N ARG A 307 -0.79 -1.68 -7.43
CA ARG A 307 0.39 -0.93 -7.03
C ARG A 307 0.49 0.40 -7.77
N SER A 308 1.43 1.24 -7.34
CA SER A 308 1.92 2.34 -8.16
C SER A 308 3.43 2.50 -8.05
N PHE A 309 3.95 3.64 -8.49
CA PHE A 309 5.34 4.05 -8.24
C PHE A 309 5.58 4.41 -6.76
N PHE A 310 4.56 4.89 -6.05
CA PHE A 310 4.66 5.37 -4.68
C PHE A 310 3.96 4.39 -3.71
N PHE A 311 4.61 4.09 -2.58
CA PHE A 311 4.24 2.99 -1.68
C PHE A 311 2.83 3.09 -1.09
N ASP A 312 2.44 4.24 -0.54
CA ASP A 312 1.14 4.40 0.15
C ASP A 312 0.01 4.90 -0.78
N ILE A 313 0.17 4.74 -2.10
CA ILE A 313 -0.83 5.15 -3.09
C ILE A 313 -0.97 4.04 -4.13
N ALA A 314 -1.91 3.11 -3.94
CA ALA A 314 -2.29 2.13 -4.95
C ALA A 314 -3.82 2.05 -5.04
N PRO A 315 -4.47 2.96 -5.80
CA PRO A 315 -5.93 3.04 -5.86
C PRO A 315 -6.58 1.92 -6.68
N GLY A 316 -5.95 1.48 -7.79
CA GLY A 316 -6.34 0.29 -8.55
C GLY A 316 -7.79 0.19 -8.98
N ALA A 317 -8.41 1.30 -9.37
CA ALA A 317 -9.85 1.39 -9.59
C ALA A 317 -10.31 0.49 -10.75
N GLU A 318 -9.72 0.62 -11.93
CA GLU A 318 -9.98 -0.28 -13.05
C GLU A 318 -9.24 -1.61 -12.86
N SER A 319 -7.96 -1.57 -12.46
CA SER A 319 -7.09 -2.76 -12.40
C SER A 319 -7.58 -3.85 -11.43
N GLY A 320 -8.06 -3.47 -10.24
CA GLY A 320 -8.55 -4.42 -9.22
C GLY A 320 -10.02 -4.24 -8.90
N VAL A 321 -10.42 -3.02 -8.50
CA VAL A 321 -11.74 -2.75 -7.90
C VAL A 321 -12.88 -3.12 -8.82
N SER A 322 -12.81 -2.77 -10.11
CA SER A 322 -13.85 -3.11 -11.07
C SER A 322 -14.15 -4.61 -11.13
N GLY A 323 -13.11 -5.45 -11.15
CA GLY A 323 -13.23 -6.91 -11.23
C GLY A 323 -13.75 -7.55 -9.95
N PHE A 324 -13.13 -7.25 -8.80
CA PHE A 324 -13.53 -7.90 -7.55
C PHE A 324 -14.89 -7.40 -7.03
N VAL A 325 -15.27 -6.14 -7.26
CA VAL A 325 -16.61 -5.64 -6.91
C VAL A 325 -17.68 -6.35 -7.73
N THR A 326 -17.41 -6.60 -9.01
CA THR A 326 -18.29 -7.37 -9.89
C THR A 326 -18.46 -8.80 -9.36
N LEU A 327 -17.37 -9.45 -8.94
CA LEU A 327 -17.44 -10.80 -8.38
C LEU A 327 -18.20 -10.84 -7.04
N LEU A 328 -18.00 -9.87 -6.15
CA LEU A 328 -18.73 -9.74 -4.88
C LEU A 328 -20.24 -9.57 -5.13
N ALA A 329 -20.60 -8.72 -6.08
CA ALA A 329 -21.99 -8.50 -6.47
C ALA A 329 -22.62 -9.76 -7.11
N ALA A 330 -21.85 -10.50 -7.92
CA ALA A 330 -22.29 -11.78 -8.48
C ALA A 330 -22.53 -12.84 -7.39
N ALA A 331 -21.62 -12.93 -6.40
CA ALA A 331 -21.77 -13.83 -5.26
C ALA A 331 -23.03 -13.51 -4.43
N HIS A 332 -23.32 -12.22 -4.23
CA HIS A 332 -24.56 -11.78 -3.58
C HIS A 332 -25.81 -12.18 -4.38
N ALA A 333 -25.81 -11.94 -5.70
CA ALA A 333 -26.93 -12.28 -6.58
C ALA A 333 -27.23 -13.79 -6.61
N LEU A 334 -26.21 -14.63 -6.40
CA LEU A 334 -26.32 -16.09 -6.38
C LEU A 334 -26.86 -16.65 -5.06
N ARG A 335 -26.79 -15.89 -3.96
CA ARG A 335 -27.12 -16.39 -2.62
C ARG A 335 -28.50 -17.04 -2.54
N ASN A 336 -29.55 -16.35 -2.99
CA ASN A 336 -30.92 -16.85 -2.85
C ASN A 336 -31.16 -18.07 -3.77
N ALA A 337 -30.75 -17.98 -5.03
CA ALA A 337 -30.94 -19.05 -6.00
C ALA A 337 -30.21 -20.34 -5.59
N THR A 338 -29.00 -20.21 -5.04
CA THR A 338 -28.22 -21.36 -4.57
C THR A 338 -28.75 -21.94 -3.25
N GLN A 339 -29.39 -21.14 -2.40
CA GLN A 339 -30.09 -21.65 -1.21
C GLN A 339 -31.38 -22.39 -1.55
N GLU A 340 -32.14 -21.93 -2.54
CA GLU A 340 -33.37 -22.59 -3.01
C GLU A 340 -33.08 -23.86 -3.80
N SER A 341 -32.11 -23.81 -4.71
CA SER A 341 -31.73 -24.91 -5.59
C SER A 341 -30.21 -25.00 -5.68
N LEU A 342 -29.64 -25.84 -4.82
CA LEU A 342 -28.20 -26.08 -4.80
C LEU A 342 -27.74 -26.71 -6.12
N PRO A 343 -26.78 -26.08 -6.84
CA PRO A 343 -26.21 -26.67 -8.04
C PRO A 343 -25.38 -27.92 -7.70
N PRO A 344 -25.25 -28.89 -8.63
CA PRO A 344 -24.42 -30.09 -8.45
C PRO A 344 -22.94 -29.80 -8.16
N ARG A 345 -22.37 -28.80 -8.85
CA ARG A 345 -20.98 -28.37 -8.64
C ARG A 345 -20.95 -27.20 -7.67
N ASN A 346 -19.94 -27.16 -6.82
CA ASN A 346 -19.74 -26.06 -5.88
C ASN A 346 -19.11 -24.86 -6.59
N ILE A 347 -19.47 -23.64 -6.21
CA ILE A 347 -18.86 -22.42 -6.74
C ILE A 347 -17.95 -21.84 -5.66
N PHE A 348 -16.68 -21.65 -6.01
CA PHE A 348 -15.70 -20.97 -5.17
C PHE A 348 -15.53 -19.55 -5.66
N TYR A 349 -15.85 -18.58 -4.81
CA TYR A 349 -15.52 -17.18 -5.03
C TYR A 349 -14.13 -16.96 -4.43
N THR A 350 -13.16 -16.55 -5.23
CA THR A 350 -11.76 -16.39 -4.79
C THR A 350 -11.22 -15.03 -5.21
N PHE A 351 -10.62 -14.33 -4.26
CA PHE A 351 -10.03 -13.02 -4.42
C PHE A 351 -8.53 -13.15 -4.15
N PHE A 352 -7.72 -13.06 -5.21
CA PHE A 352 -6.29 -13.30 -5.14
C PHE A 352 -5.53 -12.02 -4.82
N GLN A 353 -4.62 -12.13 -3.86
CA GLN A 353 -3.82 -11.01 -3.37
C GLN A 353 -2.36 -11.18 -3.77
N GLY A 354 -1.74 -10.11 -4.24
CA GLY A 354 -0.36 -10.10 -4.75
C GLY A 354 -0.21 -10.57 -6.20
N GLU A 355 -1.26 -10.45 -7.01
CA GLU A 355 -1.22 -10.77 -8.44
C GLU A 355 -0.34 -9.81 -9.24
N THR A 356 -0.21 -8.55 -8.81
CA THR A 356 0.66 -7.55 -9.46
C THR A 356 2.17 -7.83 -9.25
N PHE A 357 2.51 -8.77 -8.36
CA PHE A 357 3.88 -9.15 -8.00
C PHE A 357 4.20 -10.59 -8.40
N ASP A 358 4.08 -10.92 -9.68
CA ASP A 358 4.34 -12.26 -10.21
C ASP A 358 3.42 -13.34 -9.62
N TYR A 359 2.13 -13.02 -9.47
CA TYR A 359 1.09 -13.99 -9.08
C TYR A 359 1.30 -14.66 -7.70
N ILE A 360 1.64 -13.88 -6.67
CA ILE A 360 1.91 -14.40 -5.32
C ILE A 360 0.73 -15.24 -4.80
N GLY A 361 -0.48 -14.69 -4.87
CA GLY A 361 -1.68 -15.29 -4.28
C GLY A 361 -2.17 -16.52 -5.01
N SER A 362 -2.34 -16.42 -6.33
CA SER A 362 -2.81 -17.53 -7.15
C SER A 362 -1.78 -18.66 -7.25
N SER A 363 -0.49 -18.33 -7.39
CA SER A 363 0.56 -19.36 -7.35
C SER A 363 0.62 -20.08 -6.02
N ARG A 364 0.35 -19.39 -4.90
CA ARG A 364 0.31 -20.03 -3.58
C ARG A 364 -0.89 -20.98 -3.45
N MET A 365 -2.07 -20.56 -3.91
CA MET A 365 -3.25 -21.42 -3.86
C MET A 365 -3.08 -22.69 -4.71
N VAL A 366 -2.52 -22.55 -5.93
CA VAL A 366 -2.22 -23.70 -6.79
C VAL A 366 -1.21 -24.64 -6.14
N TYR A 367 -0.15 -24.11 -5.54
CA TYR A 367 0.81 -24.90 -4.77
C TYR A 367 0.16 -25.65 -3.60
N ASP A 368 -0.73 -25.00 -2.84
CA ASP A 368 -1.44 -25.65 -1.73
C ASP A 368 -2.42 -26.73 -2.22
N MET A 369 -3.04 -26.55 -3.38
CA MET A 369 -3.90 -27.57 -4.01
C MET A 369 -3.12 -28.78 -4.52
N GLN A 370 -1.90 -28.58 -5.04
CA GLN A 370 -1.04 -29.68 -5.50
C GLN A 370 -0.46 -30.52 -4.36
N ASN A 371 -0.24 -29.90 -3.21
CA ASN A 371 0.40 -30.54 -2.06
C ASN A 371 -0.61 -30.99 -0.98
N ASP A 372 -1.89 -31.13 -1.33
CA ASP A 372 -2.98 -31.52 -0.43
C ASP A 372 -3.05 -30.67 0.85
N GLN A 373 -2.69 -29.38 0.78
CA GLN A 373 -2.77 -28.42 1.88
C GLN A 373 -4.02 -27.52 1.79
N PHE A 374 -4.69 -27.50 0.64
CA PHE A 374 -5.94 -26.78 0.43
C PHE A 374 -7.18 -27.66 0.66
N SER A 375 -8.36 -27.04 0.78
CA SER A 375 -9.62 -27.74 1.10
C SER A 375 -10.10 -28.69 -0.01
N VAL A 376 -9.59 -28.53 -1.22
CA VAL A 376 -9.78 -29.36 -2.41
C VAL A 376 -8.45 -29.39 -3.16
N ASP A 377 -8.24 -30.38 -4.02
CA ASP A 377 -7.07 -30.42 -4.91
C ASP A 377 -7.37 -29.81 -6.28
N LEU A 378 -6.36 -29.80 -7.16
CA LEU A 378 -6.53 -29.33 -8.54
C LEU A 378 -7.43 -30.24 -9.39
N ASP A 379 -7.55 -31.52 -9.05
CA ASP A 379 -8.36 -32.48 -9.82
C ASP A 379 -9.85 -32.25 -9.65
N ASN A 380 -10.27 -31.78 -8.47
CA ASN A 380 -11.63 -31.34 -8.18
C ASN A 380 -12.06 -30.10 -8.99
N VAL A 381 -11.13 -29.32 -9.54
CA VAL A 381 -11.45 -28.12 -10.33
C VAL A 381 -12.00 -28.52 -11.71
N HIS A 382 -13.23 -28.10 -12.00
CA HIS A 382 -13.91 -28.33 -13.26
C HIS A 382 -13.66 -27.21 -14.28
N SER A 383 -13.84 -25.96 -13.86
CA SER A 383 -13.66 -24.81 -14.73
C SER A 383 -13.32 -23.55 -13.93
N VAL A 384 -12.62 -22.60 -14.56
CA VAL A 384 -12.22 -21.32 -13.98
C VAL A 384 -12.84 -20.17 -14.78
N LEU A 385 -13.49 -19.24 -14.10
CA LEU A 385 -13.95 -17.98 -14.66
C LEU A 385 -13.24 -16.85 -13.90
N GLU A 386 -12.41 -16.07 -14.59
CA GLU A 386 -11.73 -14.94 -13.96
C GLU A 386 -12.29 -13.61 -14.49
N ILE A 387 -12.42 -12.63 -13.60
CA ILE A 387 -12.89 -11.28 -13.90
C ILE A 387 -11.73 -10.32 -13.67
N GLY A 388 -11.29 -9.66 -14.73
CA GLY A 388 -10.25 -8.64 -14.70
C GLY A 388 -10.84 -7.23 -14.74
N GLN A 389 -10.37 -6.44 -15.70
CA GLN A 389 -10.76 -5.06 -15.92
C GLN A 389 -12.10 -5.02 -16.66
N VAL A 390 -13.17 -4.57 -15.98
CA VAL A 390 -14.56 -4.64 -16.52
C VAL A 390 -15.32 -3.31 -16.42
N PHE A 391 -14.59 -2.19 -16.48
CA PHE A 391 -15.14 -0.87 -16.16
C PHE A 391 -16.18 -0.35 -17.18
N ASN A 392 -15.97 -0.58 -18.47
CA ASN A 392 -16.70 0.14 -19.52
C ASN A 392 -18.14 -0.35 -19.78
N GLY A 393 -18.67 -1.29 -18.97
CA GLY A 393 -19.99 -1.91 -19.21
C GLY A 393 -20.12 -2.69 -20.53
N ILE A 394 -19.07 -2.69 -21.34
CA ILE A 394 -18.91 -3.45 -22.57
C ILE A 394 -17.85 -4.49 -22.24
N ILE A 395 -18.27 -5.74 -22.10
CA ILE A 395 -17.31 -6.85 -22.12
C ILE A 395 -16.87 -6.96 -23.56
N SER A 396 -15.69 -6.44 -23.82
CA SER A 396 -15.17 -6.36 -25.19
C SER A 396 -14.62 -7.72 -25.62
N SER A 397 -14.17 -8.55 -24.67
CA SER A 397 -13.63 -9.87 -24.99
C SER A 397 -13.74 -10.90 -23.87
N LEU A 398 -14.16 -12.11 -24.26
CA LEU A 398 -14.07 -13.35 -23.52
C LEU A 398 -12.80 -14.09 -23.95
N TYR A 399 -11.73 -13.96 -23.18
CA TYR A 399 -10.46 -14.61 -23.48
C TYR A 399 -10.49 -16.07 -23.04
N HIS A 400 -9.97 -16.95 -23.88
CA HIS A 400 -9.87 -18.38 -23.59
C HIS A 400 -8.56 -18.95 -24.15
N VAL A 401 -8.08 -20.06 -23.57
CA VAL A 401 -6.86 -20.72 -24.06
C VAL A 401 -7.12 -21.48 -25.37
N SER A 402 -6.06 -21.64 -26.16
CA SER A 402 -6.04 -22.45 -27.37
C SER A 402 -6.41 -23.92 -27.12
N ARG A 403 -7.27 -24.42 -28.02
CA ARG A 403 -8.08 -25.64 -27.99
C ARG A 403 -7.26 -26.91 -28.28
N LYS A 404 -6.18 -27.18 -27.53
CA LYS A 404 -5.32 -28.37 -27.77
C LYS A 404 -6.02 -29.70 -27.45
N ASN A 405 -6.99 -29.70 -26.53
CA ASN A 405 -7.77 -30.88 -26.14
C ASN A 405 -9.25 -30.70 -26.51
N SER A 406 -9.84 -31.66 -27.23
CA SER A 406 -11.24 -31.59 -27.70
C SER A 406 -12.24 -31.52 -26.55
N SER A 407 -12.02 -32.27 -25.47
CA SER A 407 -12.90 -32.28 -24.29
C SER A 407 -12.89 -30.92 -23.57
N VAL A 408 -11.71 -30.35 -23.36
CA VAL A 408 -11.55 -29.01 -22.77
C VAL A 408 -12.21 -27.95 -23.64
N ASN A 409 -12.06 -28.06 -24.96
CA ASN A 409 -12.68 -27.14 -25.91
C ASN A 409 -14.22 -27.15 -25.83
N ASP A 410 -14.84 -28.31 -25.67
CA ASP A 410 -16.30 -28.40 -25.59
C ASP A 410 -16.84 -27.74 -24.32
N GLU A 411 -16.15 -27.90 -23.18
CA GLU A 411 -16.50 -27.20 -21.94
C GLU A 411 -16.23 -25.69 -22.00
N VAL A 412 -15.16 -25.25 -22.67
CA VAL A 412 -14.89 -23.81 -22.89
C VAL A 412 -15.99 -23.19 -23.75
N ARG A 413 -16.39 -23.84 -24.85
CA ARG A 413 -17.49 -23.35 -25.70
C ARG A 413 -18.79 -23.25 -24.93
N LYS A 414 -19.11 -24.26 -24.14
CA LYS A 414 -20.29 -24.25 -23.27
C LYS A 414 -20.25 -23.08 -22.27
N LEU A 415 -19.09 -22.78 -21.69
CA LEU A 415 -18.93 -21.63 -20.79
C LEU A 415 -19.12 -20.30 -21.53
N ILE A 416 -18.58 -20.17 -22.75
CA ILE A 416 -18.77 -18.99 -23.60
C ILE A 416 -20.24 -18.82 -23.99
N ASP A 417 -20.91 -19.90 -24.42
CA ASP A 417 -22.34 -19.88 -24.78
C ASP A 417 -23.21 -19.47 -23.58
N ASN A 418 -22.89 -19.96 -22.39
CA ASN A 418 -23.55 -19.58 -21.14
C ASN A 418 -23.35 -18.08 -20.85
N LEU A 419 -22.15 -17.55 -21.04
CA LEU A 419 -21.83 -16.13 -20.87
C LEU A 419 -22.57 -15.26 -21.88
N GLN A 420 -22.52 -15.60 -23.17
CA GLN A 420 -23.20 -14.86 -24.24
C GLN A 420 -24.73 -14.84 -24.06
N SER A 421 -25.31 -15.98 -23.65
CA SER A 421 -26.73 -16.08 -23.34
C SER A 421 -27.11 -15.22 -22.14
N ALA A 422 -26.31 -15.26 -21.08
CA ALA A 422 -26.48 -14.42 -19.89
C ALA A 422 -26.29 -12.93 -20.21
N ALA A 423 -25.39 -12.60 -21.13
CA ALA A 423 -25.07 -11.24 -21.55
C ALA A 423 -26.24 -10.62 -22.33
N THR A 424 -26.78 -11.37 -23.28
CA THR A 424 -27.98 -10.99 -24.03
C THR A 424 -29.16 -10.72 -23.10
N ALA A 425 -29.33 -11.56 -22.07
CA ALA A 425 -30.38 -11.38 -21.06
C ALA A 425 -30.14 -10.20 -20.10
N ALA A 426 -28.89 -9.77 -19.93
CA ALA A 426 -28.51 -8.64 -19.09
C ALA A 426 -28.40 -7.32 -19.88
N GLY A 427 -28.46 -7.35 -21.21
CA GLY A 427 -28.31 -6.17 -22.07
C GLY A 427 -26.84 -5.76 -22.30
N VAL A 428 -25.89 -6.68 -22.09
CA VAL A 428 -24.45 -6.45 -22.21
C VAL A 428 -23.91 -7.17 -23.45
N SER A 429 -22.93 -6.59 -24.15
CA SER A 429 -22.19 -7.30 -25.22
C SER A 429 -21.11 -8.17 -24.58
N ALA A 430 -20.96 -9.40 -25.05
CA ALA A 430 -19.89 -10.30 -24.62
C ALA A 430 -19.36 -11.06 -25.84
N ASP A 431 -18.32 -10.51 -26.45
CA ASP A 431 -17.77 -11.01 -27.71
C ASP A 431 -16.49 -11.83 -27.46
N GLU A 432 -16.17 -12.76 -28.36
CA GLU A 432 -14.83 -13.39 -28.38
C GLU A 432 -13.85 -12.47 -29.13
N PRO A 433 -12.54 -12.51 -28.81
CA PRO A 433 -11.52 -11.85 -29.61
C PRO A 433 -11.62 -12.20 -31.09
N SER A 434 -11.49 -11.19 -31.96
CA SER A 434 -11.61 -11.35 -33.42
C SER A 434 -10.47 -12.17 -34.06
N PHE A 435 -9.38 -12.42 -33.32
CA PHE A 435 -8.25 -13.23 -33.73
C PHE A 435 -7.70 -14.05 -32.55
N SER A 436 -6.98 -15.13 -32.86
CA SER A 436 -6.33 -15.97 -31.84
C SER A 436 -5.18 -15.22 -31.18
N GLN A 437 -5.25 -15.02 -29.86
CA GLN A 437 -4.27 -14.28 -29.08
C GLN A 437 -4.04 -14.94 -27.71
N PRO A 438 -2.94 -14.61 -26.99
CA PRO A 438 -2.71 -15.19 -25.67
C PRO A 438 -3.74 -14.68 -24.66
N LEU A 439 -3.84 -15.35 -23.51
CA LEU A 439 -4.58 -14.82 -22.37
C LEU A 439 -3.92 -13.53 -21.84
N PRO A 440 -4.71 -12.56 -21.37
CA PRO A 440 -4.20 -11.43 -20.61
C PRO A 440 -3.53 -11.91 -19.32
N PRO A 441 -2.63 -11.12 -18.71
CA PRO A 441 -2.02 -11.45 -17.44
C PRO A 441 -3.08 -11.63 -16.36
N SER A 442 -3.30 -12.87 -15.93
CA SER A 442 -4.40 -13.22 -15.02
C SER A 442 -4.02 -14.42 -14.13
N SER A 443 -4.67 -14.57 -12.98
CA SER A 443 -4.48 -15.68 -12.04
C SER A 443 -4.68 -17.04 -12.71
N PHE A 444 -5.58 -17.13 -13.69
CA PHE A 444 -5.87 -18.34 -14.45
C PHE A 444 -4.63 -18.89 -15.17
N GLN A 445 -3.70 -18.04 -15.59
CA GLN A 445 -2.43 -18.50 -16.15
C GLN A 445 -1.63 -19.38 -15.17
N ARG A 446 -1.74 -19.13 -13.85
CA ARG A 446 -1.08 -19.98 -12.85
C ARG A 446 -1.69 -21.36 -12.75
N PHE A 447 -3.01 -21.49 -12.85
CA PHE A 447 -3.67 -22.79 -12.89
C PHE A 447 -3.26 -23.59 -14.13
N LEU A 448 -3.14 -22.90 -15.27
CA LEU A 448 -2.80 -23.50 -16.57
C LEU A 448 -1.37 -24.03 -16.67
N ARG A 449 -0.45 -23.51 -15.85
CA ARG A 449 0.92 -24.05 -15.76
C ARG A 449 0.94 -25.49 -15.25
N ASP A 450 0.01 -25.83 -14.37
CA ASP A 450 -0.03 -27.12 -13.70
C ASP A 450 -1.06 -28.09 -14.30
N ARG A 451 -2.23 -27.57 -14.72
CA ARG A 451 -3.29 -28.39 -15.32
C ARG A 451 -4.05 -27.65 -16.41
N GLN A 452 -4.33 -28.35 -17.50
CA GLN A 452 -5.17 -27.84 -18.59
C GLN A 452 -6.64 -27.88 -18.16
N ILE A 453 -7.13 -26.77 -17.60
CA ILE A 453 -8.49 -26.62 -17.07
C ILE A 453 -9.30 -25.72 -18.02
N PRO A 454 -10.57 -26.04 -18.33
CA PRO A 454 -11.46 -25.14 -19.04
C PRO A 454 -11.61 -23.80 -18.30
N GLY A 455 -11.44 -22.69 -19.00
CA GLY A 455 -11.71 -21.40 -18.39
C GLY A 455 -11.73 -20.23 -19.33
N VAL A 456 -12.31 -19.14 -18.83
CA VAL A 456 -12.53 -17.88 -19.54
C VAL A 456 -12.11 -16.73 -18.63
N VAL A 457 -11.45 -15.72 -19.21
CA VAL A 457 -11.14 -14.44 -18.56
C VAL A 457 -12.01 -13.37 -19.19
N ILE A 458 -12.74 -12.63 -18.35
CA ILE A 458 -13.62 -11.54 -18.75
C ILE A 458 -12.88 -10.22 -18.60
N GLU A 459 -12.79 -9.46 -19.70
CA GLU A 459 -12.14 -8.16 -19.75
C GLU A 459 -12.93 -7.17 -20.64
N ASP A 460 -12.65 -5.88 -20.47
CA ASP A 460 -13.22 -4.77 -21.23
C ASP A 460 -12.42 -4.37 -22.47
N HIS A 461 -11.35 -5.10 -22.80
CA HIS A 461 -10.46 -4.82 -23.93
C HIS A 461 -10.30 -6.04 -24.84
N GLN A 462 -10.09 -5.81 -26.14
CA GLN A 462 -9.84 -6.88 -27.13
C GLN A 462 -8.37 -7.17 -27.43
N SER A 463 -7.43 -6.32 -27.00
CA SER A 463 -5.98 -6.55 -27.20
C SER A 463 -5.19 -5.82 -26.14
N ALA A 464 -4.83 -4.55 -26.35
CA ALA A 464 -4.25 -3.69 -25.32
C ALA A 464 -5.30 -3.25 -24.30
N PHE A 465 -4.89 -3.03 -23.06
CA PHE A 465 -5.74 -2.53 -21.98
C PHE A 465 -6.43 -1.22 -22.36
N SER A 466 -7.72 -1.13 -21.99
CA SER A 466 -8.47 0.14 -22.01
C SER A 466 -7.90 1.11 -20.97
N ASN A 467 -7.42 0.57 -19.84
CA ASN A 467 -6.80 1.32 -18.75
C ASN A 467 -5.53 2.09 -19.18
N ARG A 468 -5.64 3.42 -19.21
CA ARG A 468 -4.52 4.32 -19.52
C ARG A 468 -3.59 4.60 -18.32
N PHE A 469 -4.01 4.17 -17.14
CA PHE A 469 -3.33 4.40 -15.86
C PHE A 469 -3.01 3.10 -15.13
N TYR A 470 -2.84 2.00 -15.87
CA TYR A 470 -2.53 0.69 -15.29
C TYR A 470 -1.40 0.78 -14.25
N GLU A 471 -1.71 0.38 -13.01
CA GLU A 471 -0.80 0.38 -11.86
C GLU A 471 -0.14 1.75 -11.59
N SER A 472 -0.98 2.78 -11.58
CA SER A 472 -0.61 4.19 -11.40
C SER A 472 -1.41 4.84 -10.28
N MET A 473 -0.92 5.97 -9.76
CA MET A 473 -1.64 6.76 -8.76
C MET A 473 -2.92 7.44 -9.31
N TYR A 474 -3.09 7.44 -10.64
CA TYR A 474 -4.26 8.01 -11.33
C TYR A 474 -5.33 6.97 -11.68
N ASP A 475 -5.11 5.68 -11.40
CA ASP A 475 -6.15 4.65 -11.53
C ASP A 475 -7.13 4.75 -10.35
N ASN A 476 -7.88 5.85 -10.28
CA ASN A 476 -8.68 6.25 -9.13
C ASN A 476 -10.16 6.48 -9.49
N ALA A 477 -10.96 6.91 -8.50
CA ALA A 477 -12.39 7.18 -8.68
C ALA A 477 -12.71 8.18 -9.81
N GLU A 478 -11.88 9.22 -9.97
CA GLU A 478 -12.07 10.27 -10.98
C GLU A 478 -11.88 9.70 -12.39
N TYR A 479 -10.88 8.85 -12.58
CA TYR A 479 -10.65 8.15 -13.84
C TYR A 479 -11.84 7.26 -14.22
N LEU A 480 -12.43 6.56 -13.25
CA LEU A 480 -13.65 5.78 -13.46
C LEU A 480 -14.92 6.64 -13.57
N ASN A 481 -14.86 7.97 -13.57
CA ASN A 481 -16.06 8.84 -13.53
C ASN A 481 -17.00 8.54 -12.34
N VAL A 482 -16.49 8.01 -11.23
CA VAL A 482 -17.23 7.85 -9.98
C VAL A 482 -17.30 9.22 -9.30
N THR A 483 -18.21 10.05 -9.79
CA THR A 483 -18.41 11.43 -9.37
C THR A 483 -19.78 11.61 -8.74
N TYR A 484 -19.85 12.52 -7.76
CA TYR A 484 -21.07 12.78 -7.01
C TYR A 484 -21.48 14.25 -7.15
N PRO A 485 -22.78 14.55 -7.20
CA PRO A 485 -23.24 15.93 -7.15
C PRO A 485 -22.73 16.65 -5.89
N PRO A 486 -22.26 17.91 -6.01
CA PRO A 486 -21.55 18.60 -4.92
C PRO A 486 -22.40 18.91 -3.69
N ASN A 487 -23.73 18.80 -3.78
CA ASN A 487 -24.66 19.11 -2.71
C ASN A 487 -25.02 17.89 -1.85
N LEU A 488 -24.53 16.69 -2.17
CA LEU A 488 -24.85 15.47 -1.42
C LEU A 488 -23.97 15.33 -0.19
N THR A 489 -24.59 14.94 0.93
CA THR A 489 -23.90 14.49 2.14
C THR A 489 -23.16 13.17 1.92
N PRO A 490 -22.14 12.82 2.73
CA PRO A 490 -21.42 11.54 2.61
C PRO A 490 -22.33 10.31 2.63
N GLU A 491 -23.42 10.35 3.41
CA GLU A 491 -24.41 9.29 3.49
C GLU A 491 -25.27 9.21 2.23
N GLU A 492 -25.69 10.35 1.66
CA GLU A 492 -26.41 10.37 0.38
C GLU A 492 -25.51 9.95 -0.79
N GLN A 493 -24.19 10.24 -0.73
CA GLN A 493 -23.22 9.77 -1.73
C GLN A 493 -23.07 8.25 -1.71
N LEU A 494 -23.10 7.63 -0.53
CA LEU A 494 -23.03 6.18 -0.38
C LEU A 494 -24.22 5.46 -1.06
N GLU A 495 -25.41 6.06 -1.03
CA GLU A 495 -26.64 5.50 -1.64
C GLU A 495 -26.86 5.97 -3.10
N PHE A 496 -26.04 6.90 -3.60
CA PHE A 496 -26.17 7.43 -4.95
C PHE A 496 -25.64 6.41 -5.97
N VAL A 497 -26.54 5.89 -6.82
CA VAL A 497 -26.18 4.93 -7.87
C VAL A 497 -25.57 5.65 -9.07
N THR A 498 -24.26 5.51 -9.23
CA THR A 498 -23.50 6.03 -10.38
C THR A 498 -23.77 5.20 -11.64
N ASP A 499 -23.48 5.75 -12.81
CA ASP A 499 -23.65 5.02 -14.08
C ASP A 499 -22.68 3.83 -14.19
N VAL A 500 -21.48 3.97 -13.62
CA VAL A 500 -20.51 2.88 -13.46
C VAL A 500 -21.08 1.76 -12.62
N ALA A 501 -21.73 2.09 -11.49
CA ALA A 501 -22.35 1.08 -10.65
C ALA A 501 -23.43 0.30 -11.42
N LYS A 502 -24.23 0.95 -12.27
CA LYS A 502 -25.22 0.28 -13.12
C LYS A 502 -24.56 -0.67 -14.12
N ALA A 503 -23.53 -0.20 -14.82
CA ALA A 503 -22.77 -1.01 -15.78
C ALA A 503 -22.17 -2.27 -15.11
N LEU A 504 -21.49 -2.10 -13.97
CA LEU A 504 -20.94 -3.24 -13.21
C LEU A 504 -22.03 -4.16 -12.66
N THR A 505 -23.23 -3.65 -12.37
CA THR A 505 -24.37 -4.47 -11.93
C THR A 505 -24.87 -5.39 -13.05
N GLU A 506 -24.89 -4.91 -14.30
CA GLU A 506 -25.28 -5.71 -15.47
C GLU A 506 -24.25 -6.82 -15.74
N VAL A 507 -22.95 -6.49 -15.67
CA VAL A 507 -21.85 -7.46 -15.76
C VAL A 507 -21.94 -8.48 -14.62
N ALA A 508 -22.12 -8.04 -13.37
CA ALA A 508 -22.27 -8.95 -12.23
C ALA A 508 -23.47 -9.88 -12.36
N THR A 509 -24.58 -9.39 -12.93
CA THR A 509 -25.76 -10.21 -13.22
C THR A 509 -25.48 -11.27 -14.30
N MET A 510 -24.75 -10.90 -15.36
CA MET A 510 -24.30 -11.85 -16.37
C MET A 510 -23.42 -12.94 -15.75
N VAL A 511 -22.38 -12.54 -15.02
CA VAL A 511 -21.44 -13.45 -14.36
C VAL A 511 -22.18 -14.40 -13.42
N ALA A 512 -23.09 -13.89 -12.59
CA ALA A 512 -23.88 -14.72 -11.69
C ALA A 512 -24.68 -15.79 -12.45
N LYS A 513 -25.42 -15.40 -13.49
CA LYS A 513 -26.20 -16.34 -14.31
C LYS A 513 -25.32 -17.40 -14.98
N ALA A 514 -24.19 -16.98 -15.55
CA ALA A 514 -23.25 -17.89 -16.19
C ALA A 514 -22.63 -18.89 -15.20
N LEU A 515 -22.21 -18.42 -14.02
CA LEU A 515 -21.69 -19.28 -12.95
C LEU A 515 -22.73 -20.29 -12.46
N TYR A 516 -23.99 -19.87 -12.30
CA TYR A 516 -25.08 -20.76 -11.90
C TYR A 516 -25.30 -21.89 -12.91
N MET A 517 -25.34 -21.56 -14.21
CA MET A 517 -25.47 -22.55 -15.28
C MET A 517 -24.25 -23.46 -15.38
N GLN A 518 -23.05 -22.91 -15.27
CA GLN A 518 -21.82 -23.69 -15.30
C GLN A 518 -21.73 -24.66 -14.12
N ALA A 519 -22.26 -24.27 -12.96
CA ALA A 519 -22.37 -25.14 -11.80
C ALA A 519 -23.41 -26.26 -11.96
N GLY A 520 -24.27 -26.18 -12.99
CA GLY A 520 -25.35 -27.13 -13.26
C GLY A 520 -26.68 -26.78 -12.60
N GLY A 521 -26.90 -25.49 -12.31
CA GLY A 521 -28.17 -24.97 -11.80
C GLY A 521 -29.33 -25.12 -12.79
N VAL A 522 -30.56 -24.93 -12.30
CA VAL A 522 -31.78 -25.12 -13.09
C VAL A 522 -32.17 -23.83 -13.80
N GLU A 523 -32.42 -23.86 -15.10
CA GLU A 523 -32.74 -22.67 -15.92
C GLU A 523 -33.90 -21.83 -15.38
N SER A 524 -34.88 -22.45 -14.70
CA SER A 524 -36.03 -21.74 -14.12
C SER A 524 -35.66 -20.72 -13.05
N GLN A 525 -34.49 -20.85 -12.42
CA GLN A 525 -34.00 -19.91 -11.39
C GLN A 525 -33.26 -18.71 -11.98
N LEU A 526 -32.91 -18.72 -13.27
CA LEU A 526 -32.14 -17.64 -13.89
C LEU A 526 -32.85 -16.29 -13.88
N SER A 527 -34.18 -16.26 -13.92
CA SER A 527 -34.95 -15.01 -13.84
C SER A 527 -34.83 -14.32 -12.49
N ASN A 528 -34.54 -15.08 -11.43
CA ASN A 528 -34.46 -14.58 -10.05
C ASN A 528 -33.05 -14.05 -9.72
N ILE A 529 -32.03 -14.41 -10.53
CA ILE A 529 -30.65 -13.99 -10.33
C ILE A 529 -30.45 -12.60 -10.93
N LYS A 530 -30.38 -11.59 -10.06
CA LYS A 530 -30.10 -10.20 -10.42
C LYS A 530 -29.23 -9.54 -9.35
N ALA A 531 -28.15 -8.88 -9.77
CA ALA A 531 -27.33 -8.07 -8.87
C ALA A 531 -28.06 -6.77 -8.49
N ASP A 532 -27.79 -6.27 -7.28
CA ASP A 532 -28.39 -5.04 -6.76
C ASP A 532 -27.46 -3.84 -6.98
N PRO A 533 -27.87 -2.81 -7.75
CA PRO A 533 -27.04 -1.63 -7.98
C PRO A 533 -26.75 -0.83 -6.71
N GLN A 534 -27.58 -0.92 -5.66
CA GLN A 534 -27.31 -0.25 -4.39
C GLN A 534 -26.11 -0.86 -3.66
N ILE A 535 -25.96 -2.18 -3.73
CA ILE A 535 -24.80 -2.86 -3.14
C ILE A 535 -23.53 -2.54 -3.93
N VAL A 536 -23.62 -2.52 -5.26
CA VAL A 536 -22.49 -2.19 -6.14
C VAL A 536 -22.01 -0.76 -5.87
N THR A 537 -22.91 0.23 -5.82
CA THR A 537 -22.52 1.62 -5.56
C THR A 537 -21.95 1.80 -4.15
N GLY A 538 -22.52 1.12 -3.14
CA GLY A 538 -22.00 1.13 -1.78
C GLY A 538 -20.57 0.57 -1.68
N MET A 539 -20.27 -0.51 -2.44
CA MET A 539 -18.91 -1.07 -2.52
C MET A 539 -17.95 -0.10 -3.22
N LEU A 540 -18.33 0.47 -4.37
CA LEU A 540 -17.49 1.42 -5.10
C LEU A 540 -17.17 2.66 -4.27
N TYR A 541 -18.17 3.24 -3.59
CA TYR A 541 -17.95 4.38 -2.70
C TYR A 541 -17.01 4.01 -1.56
N GLY A 542 -17.24 2.86 -0.93
CA GLY A 542 -16.42 2.40 0.19
C GLY A 542 -14.95 2.18 -0.17
N PHE A 543 -14.66 1.62 -1.35
CA PHE A 543 -13.29 1.33 -1.77
C PHE A 543 -12.59 2.54 -2.42
N LEU A 544 -13.29 3.31 -3.26
CA LEU A 544 -12.69 4.33 -4.12
C LEU A 544 -12.81 5.76 -3.58
N VAL A 545 -13.66 6.00 -2.58
CA VAL A 545 -13.91 7.34 -2.05
C VAL A 545 -13.58 7.41 -0.57
N ARG A 546 -14.22 6.57 0.25
CA ARG A 546 -14.05 6.58 1.71
C ARG A 546 -14.32 5.22 2.34
N SER A 547 -13.27 4.58 2.86
CA SER A 547 -13.41 3.32 3.57
C SER A 547 -14.11 3.49 4.93
N ASN A 548 -13.88 4.61 5.61
CA ASN A 548 -14.62 4.98 6.81
C ASN A 548 -16.04 5.49 6.49
N ASN A 549 -16.98 4.58 6.26
CA ASN A 549 -18.37 4.89 5.97
C ASN A 549 -19.34 4.15 6.88
N SER A 550 -20.60 4.60 6.87
CA SER A 550 -21.63 4.07 7.75
C SER A 550 -21.91 2.59 7.53
N TRP A 551 -21.75 2.06 6.30
CA TRP A 551 -21.98 0.66 5.96
C TRP A 551 -20.82 -0.24 6.38
N PHE A 552 -19.57 0.08 6.02
CA PHE A 552 -18.39 -0.71 6.40
C PHE A 552 -18.22 -0.79 7.93
N GLN A 553 -18.51 0.30 8.66
CA GLN A 553 -18.52 0.28 10.13
C GLN A 553 -19.53 -0.73 10.72
N GLN A 554 -20.60 -1.08 10.01
CA GLN A 554 -21.59 -2.07 10.48
C GLN A 554 -21.07 -3.50 10.35
N LEU A 555 -20.20 -3.73 9.37
CA LEU A 555 -19.69 -5.04 9.01
C LEU A 555 -18.48 -5.44 9.84
N LEU A 556 -17.73 -4.46 10.34
CA LEU A 556 -16.52 -4.72 11.13
C LEU A 556 -16.83 -4.84 12.63
N PRO A 557 -15.99 -5.59 13.37
CA PRO A 557 -16.00 -5.58 14.83
C PRO A 557 -15.38 -4.28 15.38
N SER A 558 -15.61 -3.99 16.67
CA SER A 558 -15.20 -2.72 17.30
C SER A 558 -13.72 -2.42 17.31
N ASP A 559 -12.93 -3.46 17.43
CA ASP A 559 -11.47 -3.42 17.45
C ASP A 559 -10.88 -3.06 16.09
N LEU A 560 -11.59 -3.35 14.99
CA LEU A 560 -11.09 -3.15 13.64
C LEU A 560 -11.52 -1.83 12.98
N ILE A 561 -12.37 -1.03 13.64
CA ILE A 561 -12.80 0.28 13.11
C ILE A 561 -11.63 1.26 12.96
N SER A 562 -10.62 1.15 13.83
CA SER A 562 -9.42 1.98 13.77
C SER A 562 -8.59 1.79 12.49
N HIS A 563 -8.84 0.71 11.74
CA HIS A 563 -8.21 0.46 10.45
C HIS A 563 -8.89 1.19 9.29
N LEU A 564 -10.12 1.70 9.49
CA LEU A 564 -10.80 2.51 8.47
C LEU A 564 -10.29 3.94 8.49
N ALA A 565 -10.22 4.56 7.32
CA ALA A 565 -9.73 5.91 7.17
C ALA A 565 -10.65 6.78 6.31
N ASP A 566 -10.59 8.09 6.51
CA ASP A 566 -11.31 9.08 5.68
C ASP A 566 -10.59 9.31 4.33
N ARG A 567 -10.16 8.22 3.67
CA ARG A 567 -9.47 8.18 2.38
C ARG A 567 -9.90 6.94 1.59
N PRO A 568 -9.67 6.88 0.27
CA PRO A 568 -9.78 5.63 -0.48
C PRO A 568 -8.85 4.56 0.08
N THR A 569 -9.23 3.30 -0.11
CA THR A 569 -8.43 2.14 0.31
C THR A 569 -7.14 2.05 -0.51
N ASN A 570 -6.05 1.66 0.14
CA ASN A 570 -4.79 1.35 -0.53
C ASN A 570 -4.73 -0.16 -0.82
N PHE A 571 -4.63 -0.52 -2.10
CA PHE A 571 -4.62 -1.91 -2.57
C PHE A 571 -3.23 -2.52 -2.72
N TYR A 572 -2.19 -1.85 -2.22
CA TYR A 572 -0.86 -2.43 -2.14
C TYR A 572 -0.85 -3.64 -1.19
N VAL A 573 -0.35 -4.79 -1.67
CA VAL A 573 -0.33 -6.06 -0.92
C VAL A 573 0.36 -5.97 0.44
N GLY A 574 1.41 -5.15 0.56
CA GLY A 574 2.16 -5.04 1.80
C GLY A 574 3.03 -6.26 2.12
N VAL A 575 3.44 -6.33 3.38
CA VAL A 575 4.32 -7.40 3.91
C VAL A 575 3.48 -8.49 4.60
N ALA A 576 3.89 -9.75 4.43
CA ALA A 576 3.10 -10.93 4.86
C ALA A 576 2.78 -11.03 6.36
N GLN A 577 3.41 -10.22 7.20
CA GLN A 577 3.16 -10.19 8.64
C GLN A 577 1.91 -9.38 9.02
N GLN A 578 1.38 -8.55 8.12
CA GLN A 578 0.25 -7.65 8.40
C GLN A 578 -0.81 -7.82 7.31
N SER A 579 -2.05 -8.07 7.71
CA SER A 579 -3.17 -8.12 6.76
C SER A 579 -3.51 -6.72 6.27
N SER A 580 -3.69 -6.59 4.96
CA SER A 580 -4.05 -5.31 4.36
C SER A 580 -5.52 -4.95 4.62
N GLU A 581 -5.81 -3.66 4.64
CA GLU A 581 -7.17 -3.11 4.73
C GLU A 581 -8.16 -3.73 3.71
N PRO A 582 -7.82 -3.87 2.40
CA PRO A 582 -8.74 -4.47 1.44
C PRO A 582 -9.06 -5.94 1.72
N THR A 583 -8.08 -6.75 2.15
CA THR A 583 -8.30 -8.16 2.52
C THR A 583 -9.31 -8.27 3.65
N LEU A 584 -9.18 -7.42 4.67
CA LEU A 584 -10.12 -7.37 5.77
C LEU A 584 -11.53 -6.96 5.28
N LEU A 585 -11.63 -5.86 4.53
CA LEU A 585 -12.91 -5.36 4.04
C LEU A 585 -13.62 -6.39 3.17
N VAL A 586 -12.92 -7.00 2.21
CA VAL A 586 -13.49 -8.02 1.31
C VAL A 586 -13.89 -9.28 2.07
N GLN A 587 -13.15 -9.70 3.09
CA GLN A 587 -13.53 -10.82 3.94
C GLN A 587 -14.89 -10.59 4.61
N TYR A 588 -15.06 -9.45 5.30
CA TYR A 588 -16.29 -9.14 6.02
C TYR A 588 -17.46 -8.80 5.09
N LEU A 589 -17.20 -8.13 3.97
CA LEU A 589 -18.20 -7.88 2.92
C LEU A 589 -18.70 -9.20 2.34
N LEU A 590 -17.80 -10.09 1.91
CA LEU A 590 -18.20 -11.38 1.36
C LEU A 590 -18.98 -12.21 2.39
N ALA A 591 -18.60 -12.14 3.67
CA ALA A 591 -19.32 -12.84 4.74
C ALA A 591 -20.73 -12.29 4.93
N ASN A 592 -20.92 -10.98 4.84
CA ASN A 592 -22.24 -10.36 4.90
C ASN A 592 -23.10 -10.68 3.66
N LEU A 593 -22.49 -10.63 2.47
CA LEU A 593 -23.18 -10.83 1.20
C LEU A 593 -23.63 -12.29 1.02
N THR A 594 -22.80 -13.26 1.41
CA THR A 594 -23.08 -14.70 1.21
C THR A 594 -23.58 -15.42 2.46
N GLY A 595 -23.30 -14.88 3.66
CA GLY A 595 -23.58 -15.53 4.93
C GLY A 595 -25.01 -15.40 5.42
N THR A 596 -25.24 -15.88 6.64
CA THR A 596 -26.53 -15.86 7.34
C THR A 596 -26.34 -15.31 8.75
N THR A 597 -27.39 -14.78 9.36
CA THR A 597 -27.36 -14.19 10.70
C THR A 597 -28.09 -15.09 11.70
N PRO A 598 -27.43 -16.14 12.24
CA PRO A 598 -28.04 -16.98 13.26
C PRO A 598 -28.15 -16.24 14.60
N ASN A 599 -29.12 -16.63 15.41
CA ASN A 599 -29.31 -16.08 16.75
C ASN A 599 -28.35 -16.74 17.76
N ILE A 600 -27.09 -16.29 17.76
CA ILE A 600 -25.99 -16.82 18.57
C ILE A 600 -25.47 -15.71 19.51
N THR A 601 -25.03 -16.08 20.71
CA THR A 601 -24.42 -15.15 21.66
C THR A 601 -23.04 -14.68 21.19
N GLN A 602 -22.56 -13.54 21.70
CA GLN A 602 -21.21 -13.05 21.38
C GLN A 602 -20.13 -14.06 21.76
N GLU A 603 -20.25 -14.69 22.92
CA GLU A 603 -19.30 -15.69 23.41
C GLU A 603 -19.22 -16.91 22.51
N ASP A 604 -20.37 -17.45 22.09
CA ASP A 604 -20.40 -18.62 21.20
C ASP A 604 -19.90 -18.28 19.79
N CYS A 605 -20.24 -17.10 19.27
CA CYS A 605 -19.73 -16.61 18.00
C CYS A 605 -18.19 -16.50 18.01
N GLN A 606 -17.63 -15.93 19.08
CA GLN A 606 -16.17 -15.82 19.25
C GLN A 606 -15.51 -17.20 19.39
N ASN A 607 -16.17 -18.15 20.03
CA ASN A 607 -15.73 -19.54 20.15
C ASN A 607 -15.98 -20.40 18.90
N GLN A 608 -16.44 -19.79 17.79
CA GLN A 608 -16.71 -20.46 16.51
C GLN A 608 -17.72 -21.62 16.62
N ARG A 609 -18.76 -21.46 17.44
CA ARG A 609 -19.79 -22.49 17.70
C ARG A 609 -21.19 -21.88 17.74
N GLU A 610 -22.22 -22.67 17.44
CA GLU A 610 -23.61 -22.22 17.58
C GLU A 610 -24.11 -22.31 19.04
N ASN A 611 -23.59 -23.28 19.79
CA ASN A 611 -23.87 -23.48 21.21
C ASN A 611 -22.76 -24.34 21.85
N GLU A 612 -22.79 -24.51 23.17
CA GLU A 612 -21.77 -25.28 23.91
C GLU A 612 -21.58 -26.74 23.47
N LYS A 613 -22.60 -27.34 22.83
CA LYS A 613 -22.58 -28.74 22.37
C LYS A 613 -22.12 -28.88 20.92
N ASP A 614 -21.99 -27.78 20.18
CA ASP A 614 -21.59 -27.76 18.78
C ASP A 614 -20.06 -27.83 18.66
N THR A 615 -19.56 -29.00 18.25
CA THR A 615 -18.14 -29.24 18.00
C THR A 615 -17.76 -29.23 16.53
N GLU A 616 -18.75 -29.38 15.63
CA GLU A 616 -18.51 -29.69 14.23
C GLU A 616 -18.65 -28.47 13.31
N SER A 617 -19.48 -27.49 13.66
CA SER A 617 -19.78 -26.38 12.73
C SER A 617 -18.57 -25.54 12.38
N LYS A 618 -17.58 -25.43 13.28
CA LYS A 618 -16.29 -24.75 13.03
C LYS A 618 -15.51 -25.34 11.83
N HIS A 619 -15.74 -26.62 11.54
CA HIS A 619 -15.08 -27.30 10.43
C HIS A 619 -15.68 -26.91 9.07
N MET A 620 -16.94 -26.44 9.07
CA MET A 620 -17.70 -26.08 7.86
C MET A 620 -17.84 -24.57 7.67
N PHE A 621 -18.06 -23.84 8.77
CA PHE A 621 -18.37 -22.41 8.78
C PHE A 621 -17.34 -21.60 9.56
N THR A 622 -17.40 -20.29 9.36
CA THR A 622 -16.72 -19.24 10.12
C THR A 622 -17.77 -18.31 10.69
N TYR A 623 -17.58 -17.94 11.95
CA TYR A 623 -18.47 -17.08 12.71
C TYR A 623 -17.78 -15.73 12.98
N MET A 624 -18.42 -14.65 12.61
CA MET A 624 -17.88 -13.29 12.75
C MET A 624 -18.86 -12.44 13.54
N TRP A 625 -18.44 -11.95 14.71
CA TRP A 625 -19.24 -11.00 15.49
C TRP A 625 -19.05 -9.59 14.95
N VAL A 626 -20.11 -8.99 14.42
CA VAL A 626 -20.07 -7.67 13.77
C VAL A 626 -20.87 -6.66 14.59
N GLN A 627 -20.59 -5.35 14.45
CA GLN A 627 -21.25 -4.33 15.26
C GLN A 627 -22.71 -4.04 14.89
N GLY A 628 -23.08 -4.22 13.62
CA GLY A 628 -24.40 -3.88 13.13
C GLY A 628 -24.67 -2.39 12.97
N ALA A 629 -25.89 -2.09 12.49
CA ALA A 629 -26.38 -0.73 12.24
C ALA A 629 -26.50 0.09 13.53
N ALA A 630 -26.18 1.38 13.44
CA ALA A 630 -26.50 2.32 14.50
C ALA A 630 -28.01 2.60 14.48
N PRO A 631 -28.74 2.43 15.61
CA PRO A 631 -30.16 2.74 15.66
C PRO A 631 -30.42 4.23 15.38
N PRO A 632 -31.57 4.59 14.77
CA PRO A 632 -31.93 5.99 14.60
C PRO A 632 -32.03 6.64 15.98
N ASN A 633 -31.15 7.62 16.26
CA ASN A 633 -30.99 8.36 17.52
C ASN A 633 -30.11 7.72 18.63
N SER A 634 -29.37 6.65 18.35
CA SER A 634 -28.40 6.06 19.30
C SER A 634 -27.04 5.86 18.65
N THR A 635 -25.97 6.14 19.39
CA THR A 635 -24.59 5.80 18.97
C THR A 635 -24.20 4.37 19.34
N LYS A 636 -25.02 3.70 20.16
CA LYS A 636 -24.77 2.31 20.57
C LYS A 636 -25.30 1.36 19.50
N ARG A 637 -24.38 0.70 18.82
CA ARG A 637 -24.66 -0.34 17.83
C ARG A 637 -24.94 -1.68 18.52
N GLU A 638 -25.88 -2.45 17.98
CA GLU A 638 -26.22 -3.79 18.47
C GLU A 638 -25.55 -4.85 17.60
N GLY A 639 -24.54 -5.50 18.17
CA GLY A 639 -23.78 -6.52 17.46
C GLY A 639 -24.54 -7.83 17.29
N PHE A 640 -24.21 -8.55 16.22
CA PHE A 640 -24.78 -9.87 15.92
C PHE A 640 -23.72 -10.78 15.27
N CYS A 641 -24.01 -12.07 15.24
CA CYS A 641 -23.11 -13.06 14.63
C CYS A 641 -23.47 -13.29 13.16
N VAL A 642 -22.47 -13.28 12.28
CA VAL A 642 -22.56 -13.68 10.88
C VAL A 642 -21.90 -15.04 10.71
N ARG A 643 -22.68 -16.02 10.25
CA ARG A 643 -22.19 -17.36 9.88
C ARG A 643 -22.00 -17.41 8.37
N SER A 644 -20.78 -17.67 7.92
CA SER A 644 -20.43 -17.73 6.50
C SER A 644 -19.48 -18.90 6.21
N THR A 645 -19.19 -19.13 4.93
CA THR A 645 -18.13 -20.07 4.48
C THR A 645 -16.83 -19.34 4.15
N VAL A 646 -16.75 -18.03 4.41
CA VAL A 646 -15.61 -17.19 4.05
C VAL A 646 -14.39 -17.54 4.88
N ARG A 647 -13.27 -17.81 4.20
CA ARG A 647 -12.00 -18.15 4.82
C ARG A 647 -10.87 -17.38 4.15
N LEU A 648 -9.76 -17.31 4.87
CA LEU A 648 -8.50 -16.78 4.37
C LEU A 648 -7.58 -17.95 4.03
N SER A 649 -6.86 -17.85 2.92
CA SER A 649 -5.72 -18.72 2.61
C SER A 649 -4.47 -17.86 2.47
N LYS A 650 -3.34 -18.31 3.00
CA LYS A 650 -2.07 -17.58 2.95
C LYS A 650 -1.74 -17.22 1.50
N ALA A 651 -1.41 -15.95 1.25
CA ALA A 651 -0.92 -15.45 -0.04
C ALA A 651 0.54 -15.04 0.12
N LEU A 652 1.40 -16.05 0.28
CA LEU A 652 2.85 -15.88 0.34
C LEU A 652 3.46 -16.83 -0.68
N SER A 653 4.40 -16.34 -1.47
CA SER A 653 5.03 -17.14 -2.52
C SER A 653 5.65 -18.43 -1.95
N PRO A 654 5.41 -19.60 -2.58
CA PRO A 654 6.03 -20.86 -2.18
C PRO A 654 7.56 -20.82 -2.08
N ALA A 655 8.23 -19.93 -2.84
CA ALA A 655 9.68 -19.73 -2.76
C ALA A 655 10.19 -19.47 -1.33
N PHE A 656 9.42 -18.76 -0.51
CA PHE A 656 9.83 -18.42 0.86
C PHE A 656 9.65 -19.58 1.84
N ASP A 657 8.63 -20.42 1.64
CA ASP A 657 8.43 -21.63 2.44
C ASP A 657 9.45 -22.72 2.06
N LEU A 658 9.79 -22.83 0.78
CA LEU A 658 10.84 -23.72 0.24
C LEU A 658 12.27 -23.21 0.51
N LYS A 659 12.42 -21.93 0.88
CA LYS A 659 13.71 -21.23 1.01
C LYS A 659 14.51 -21.14 -0.30
N GLU A 660 13.82 -21.11 -1.42
CA GLU A 660 14.37 -20.96 -2.76
C GLU A 660 14.32 -19.49 -3.20
N PHE A 661 15.13 -18.65 -2.56
CA PHE A 661 15.09 -17.19 -2.74
C PHE A 661 15.54 -16.68 -4.13
N THR A 662 16.05 -17.58 -4.98
CA THR A 662 16.43 -17.31 -6.37
C THR A 662 15.54 -18.07 -7.37
N SER A 663 14.34 -18.50 -6.94
CA SER A 663 13.41 -19.25 -7.78
C SER A 663 13.02 -18.44 -9.03
N LYS A 664 12.84 -19.14 -10.15
CA LYS A 664 12.26 -18.60 -11.38
C LYS A 664 10.78 -18.98 -11.55
N ASP A 665 10.34 -20.02 -10.84
CA ASP A 665 8.99 -20.56 -10.96
C ASP A 665 8.00 -19.88 -10.02
N TYR A 666 8.50 -19.43 -8.88
CA TYR A 666 7.76 -18.76 -7.83
C TYR A 666 8.29 -17.34 -7.61
N SER A 667 7.37 -16.42 -7.36
CA SER A 667 7.68 -15.01 -7.05
C SER A 667 8.65 -14.89 -5.87
N THR A 668 9.60 -13.95 -5.92
CA THR A 668 10.56 -13.73 -4.82
C THR A 668 10.59 -12.27 -4.38
N TRP A 669 9.48 -11.55 -4.58
CA TRP A 669 9.41 -10.14 -4.19
C TRP A 669 9.51 -9.97 -2.66
N THR A 670 10.44 -9.12 -2.25
CA THR A 670 10.59 -8.68 -0.87
C THR A 670 10.60 -7.16 -0.81
N GLU A 671 10.18 -6.62 0.33
CA GLU A 671 10.20 -5.20 0.63
C GLU A 671 11.29 -4.90 1.64
N SER A 672 12.11 -3.89 1.35
CA SER A 672 13.13 -3.42 2.29
C SER A 672 12.49 -2.86 3.53
N ARG A 673 13.02 -3.13 4.72
CA ARG A 673 12.61 -2.40 5.93
C ARG A 673 13.24 -1.01 5.98
N TRP A 674 12.50 -0.04 6.51
CA TRP A 674 12.96 1.31 6.79
C TRP A 674 12.59 1.72 8.23
N LYS A 675 13.33 2.68 8.80
CA LYS A 675 13.10 3.16 10.19
C LYS A 675 12.29 4.45 10.23
N THR A 676 12.66 5.44 9.43
CA THR A 676 11.98 6.74 9.38
C THR A 676 11.94 7.26 7.97
N ILE A 677 10.77 7.73 7.56
CA ILE A 677 10.57 8.42 6.28
C ILE A 677 9.99 9.80 6.60
N LYS A 678 10.67 10.85 6.12
CA LYS A 678 10.24 12.24 6.32
C LYS A 678 10.93 13.20 5.36
N GLY A 679 10.26 14.28 5.03
CA GLY A 679 10.81 15.41 4.28
C GLY A 679 10.82 16.68 5.12
N ARG A 680 11.82 17.54 4.92
CA ARG A 680 11.87 18.87 5.53
C ARG A 680 12.60 19.87 4.66
N ILE A 681 12.20 21.13 4.71
CA ILE A 681 12.86 22.25 4.03
C ILE A 681 13.51 23.20 5.03
N PHE A 682 14.59 23.85 4.63
CA PHE A 682 15.33 24.81 5.44
C PHE A 682 16.28 25.66 4.59
N LEU A 683 16.80 26.75 5.18
CA LEU A 683 17.81 27.60 4.55
C LEU A 683 19.22 27.08 4.86
N VAL A 684 20.09 27.14 3.85
CA VAL A 684 21.50 26.74 3.94
C VAL A 684 22.40 27.96 3.80
N ALA A 685 23.43 28.01 4.65
CA ALA A 685 24.48 29.02 4.58
C ALA A 685 25.51 28.68 3.49
N SER A 686 26.33 29.65 3.09
CA SER A 686 27.45 29.38 2.21
C SER A 686 28.53 28.59 2.95
N HIS A 687 29.23 27.71 2.24
CA HIS A 687 30.35 26.97 2.82
C HIS A 687 31.46 27.91 3.33
N GLU A 688 31.65 29.05 2.68
CA GLU A 688 32.56 30.10 3.13
C GLU A 688 32.18 30.67 4.51
N LEU A 689 30.88 30.90 4.76
CA LEU A 689 30.40 31.39 6.05
C LEU A 689 30.53 30.34 7.15
N GLU A 690 30.28 29.07 6.83
CA GLU A 690 30.50 27.95 7.76
C GLU A 690 31.97 27.85 8.16
N MET A 691 32.88 27.88 7.19
CA MET A 691 34.32 27.81 7.43
C MET A 691 34.85 29.04 8.17
N LEU A 692 34.33 30.23 7.88
CA LEU A 692 34.65 31.45 8.63
C LEU A 692 34.21 31.33 10.09
N THR A 693 33.00 30.82 10.33
CA THR A 693 32.44 30.62 11.69
C THR A 693 33.29 29.63 12.48
N LEU A 694 33.69 28.53 11.85
CA LEU A 694 34.60 27.54 12.46
C LEU A 694 35.96 28.17 12.78
N GLY A 695 36.52 28.93 11.85
CA GLY A 695 37.81 29.61 12.02
C GLY A 695 37.79 30.64 13.16
N VAL A 696 36.73 31.45 13.25
CA VAL A 696 36.52 32.41 14.36
C VAL A 696 36.38 31.66 15.69
N GLY A 697 35.64 30.55 15.71
CA GLY A 697 35.48 29.70 16.89
C GLY A 697 36.83 29.18 17.42
N PHE A 698 37.67 28.63 16.55
CA PHE A 698 39.03 28.19 16.91
C PHE A 698 39.93 29.35 17.34
N GLY A 699 39.87 30.49 16.66
CA GLY A 699 40.65 31.67 17.00
C GLY A 699 40.33 32.20 18.40
N ILE A 700 39.04 32.30 18.75
CA ILE A 700 38.58 32.71 20.09
C ILE A 700 38.97 31.68 21.14
N LEU A 701 38.85 30.37 20.83
CA LEU A 701 39.24 29.31 21.75
C LEU A 701 40.73 29.38 22.09
N ILE A 702 41.60 29.48 21.09
CA ILE A 702 43.06 29.54 21.30
C ILE A 702 43.43 30.83 22.06
N SER A 703 42.84 31.96 21.67
CA SER A 703 43.10 33.24 22.32
C SER A 703 42.64 33.25 23.77
N SER A 704 41.47 32.70 24.07
CA SER A 704 40.95 32.61 25.44
C SER A 704 41.77 31.64 26.31
N LEU A 705 42.24 30.52 25.77
CA LEU A 705 43.14 29.60 26.46
C LEU A 705 44.48 30.27 26.78
N LEU A 706 45.07 30.98 25.82
CA LEU A 706 46.34 31.69 25.99
C LEU A 706 46.21 32.82 27.02
N ILE A 707 45.18 33.66 26.91
CA ILE A 707 44.93 34.74 27.87
C ILE A 707 44.67 34.17 29.25
N THR A 708 43.82 33.15 29.38
CA THR A 708 43.56 32.48 30.67
C THR A 708 44.84 31.89 31.26
N TYR A 709 45.69 31.26 30.44
CA TYR A 709 46.99 30.72 30.87
C TYR A 709 47.94 31.82 31.34
N ILE A 710 48.04 32.93 30.61
CA ILE A 710 48.86 34.09 30.99
C ILE A 710 48.34 34.71 32.29
N VAL A 711 47.04 34.95 32.40
CA VAL A 711 46.42 35.52 33.59
C VAL A 711 46.59 34.59 34.79
N SER A 712 46.45 33.28 34.61
CA SER A 712 46.67 32.29 35.66
C SER A 712 48.14 32.21 36.09
N SER A 713 49.07 32.17 35.15
CA SER A 713 50.52 32.12 35.44
C SER A 713 51.06 33.42 36.05
N LYS A 714 50.35 34.54 35.87
CA LYS A 714 50.67 35.85 36.46
C LYS A 714 49.69 36.29 37.54
N ALA A 715 48.84 35.39 38.03
CA ALA A 715 47.76 35.73 38.95
C ALA A 715 48.27 36.42 40.23
N ASP A 716 49.37 35.93 40.80
CA ASP A 716 49.96 36.51 42.02
C ASP A 716 50.47 37.94 41.82
N MET A 717 50.89 38.30 40.61
CA MET A 717 51.32 39.67 40.26
C MET A 717 50.13 40.56 39.87
N LEU A 718 49.17 40.01 39.13
CA LEU A 718 48.02 40.75 38.62
C LEU A 718 46.99 41.06 39.70
N PHE A 719 46.92 40.21 40.73
CA PHE A 719 45.94 40.30 41.82
C PHE A 719 46.60 40.50 43.19
N SER A 720 47.87 40.93 43.27
CA SER A 720 48.49 41.29 44.54
C SER A 720 47.75 42.49 45.16
N SER A 721 47.01 42.25 46.24
CA SER A 721 46.50 43.32 47.09
C SER A 721 47.68 44.13 47.60
N GLY A 722 47.75 45.42 47.26
CA GLY A 722 48.69 46.33 47.90
C GLY A 722 48.50 46.21 49.42
N ARG A 723 49.47 45.60 50.12
CA ARG A 723 49.52 45.67 51.58
C ARG A 723 49.65 47.15 51.90
N GLU A 724 48.65 47.73 52.54
CA GLU A 724 48.83 48.99 53.27
C GLU A 724 50.07 48.84 54.17
N PRO A 725 50.96 49.85 54.22
CA PRO A 725 52.07 49.81 55.13
C PRO A 725 51.51 49.82 56.56
N THR A 726 51.81 48.77 57.32
CA THR A 726 51.67 48.80 58.78
C THR A 726 52.50 49.99 59.29
N ASN A 727 51.82 51.03 59.75
CA ASN A 727 52.43 52.15 60.45
C ASN A 727 53.35 51.62 61.56
N ALA A 728 54.55 52.19 61.62
CA ALA A 728 55.54 51.94 62.65
C ALA A 728 55.08 52.42 64.03
N THR A 729 55.34 51.58 65.04
CA THR A 729 55.74 51.89 66.43
C THR A 729 54.97 52.92 67.26
N TYR A 730 54.37 52.47 68.37
CA TYR A 730 54.89 52.70 69.73
C TYR A 730 54.62 51.47 70.60
#